data_AF-A0A4Q3YDQ6-F1
#
_entry.id   AF-A0A4Q3YDQ6-F1
#
_cell.length_a   1.000
_cell.length_b   1.000
_cell.length_c   1.000
_cell.angle_alpha   90.00
_cell.angle_beta   90.00
_cell.angle_gamma   90.00
#
_symmetry.space_group_name_H-M   'P 1'
#
loop_
_entity.id
_entity.type
_entity.pdbx_description
1 polymer ?
#
loop_
_entity_poly.entity_id
_entity_poly.type
_entity_poly.pdbx_seq_one_letter_code
_entity_poly.pdbx_strand_id
1 'polypeptide(L)'
;MGKTPKKIAVIGGGVGAITATYAITQLPNWQDDYDITLYQMGWRLGGKGASGRNAKKGGRIEEHGLHIWAGFYDNGFRLMRDCYEQLNKTGLRSPDAPLGTLEKAFTGLNHFMLAEEVPAADGTSELHPWRVDFYGNGAKPGDGGVIPTPFEFFIELLNFIKGEMEKMLDEVGHDMLHQVPDRFHTSLNAVGASHSARSPFHTLHAYATKIPRNAFDHSLSHQATMADLARHTQTWFHEQGLDARTTSDWSRRLHIMISLSTAFFRGTIHSGLFREGFDAIDDWEISQWLLHYGAPKDAVYSAVFRGCYDYVFGYPGGVTDDRSVGAGTAIRGLLRLAFCFKGALFYKMMAGMGDTIFGPYYQILKHRGVKFKFFNAATNLRLDDSGNRIDAIDMVEQAEVTGGDYDPLFDVQGLPCWPSEPFWDQLKNGKKLEKDGVDFECEKSAPTGRGYTLKRGEDFDDVILGASLGSLHYMTPELAVASPRWRAMLDRVQTVSTHAAQFWMDTTPEDMGWNDLVAKYNEGDQTDLRTVMTSFAEPLDTWADMTDLIGREDWTDPPPKSIAYFCSPAEDAGVADGTMQERTKAWANEQLVRLWPKAKKGGKFDMSLLHDNDAKTPAEKFENQYFRENFYGSERYVMSVPNSVQYRLPPDGSGFANLYLAGDWTRCGINAGCVEAATISGLGCARGLTGADIEIVGEGDLGPDAGPSDATKLASPYAQVAPWPLTPVFATGQIDGFFSFHAVDAKALQAVLPKGMSLHPQALTPEGTHPVAMLANQQMGVRLSLLPKLLGYRNYFEAIIAINYVQIEGQEGVFSYLPNLYLNNRLAQLTGVWCYGYNKRMGQLDMGHNSYKVAGPDGTPIWSGRYNQRDFARPLTDFPTAGHVQALAEQVVVTQSKFGGWQYSAFDFNLTSAYVAGVHAEIDVQDGERADIPAGRMVADPIRLDGHQANPENHLPGAFRIWTSWTLSNPFDSGRLARLAKAQSRLP
;
A
#
# COMPACT_ATOMS: atom_id res chain seq x y z
N MET A 1 0.86 13.75 39.14
CA MET A 1 0.32 12.39 38.90
C MET A 1 0.90 11.93 37.57
N GLY A 2 1.55 10.77 37.52
CA GLY A 2 2.09 10.25 36.26
C GLY A 2 0.96 9.95 35.28
N LYS A 3 1.19 10.22 33.99
CA LYS A 3 0.25 9.89 32.90
C LYS A 3 0.10 8.37 32.85
N THR A 4 -1.13 7.86 32.88
CA THR A 4 -1.38 6.43 32.68
C THR A 4 -1.11 6.08 31.21
N PRO A 5 -0.33 5.02 30.91
CA PRO A 5 -0.12 4.58 29.53
C PRO A 5 -1.45 4.24 28.85
N LYS A 6 -1.59 4.62 27.59
CA LYS A 6 -2.76 4.26 26.77
C LYS A 6 -2.73 2.77 26.46
N LYS A 7 -3.85 2.09 26.65
CA LYS A 7 -3.95 0.66 26.36
C LYS A 7 -4.25 0.43 24.88
N ILE A 8 -3.49 -0.44 24.23
CA ILE A 8 -3.69 -0.81 22.82
C ILE A 8 -4.08 -2.28 22.74
N ALA A 9 -5.27 -2.55 22.20
CA ALA A 9 -5.68 -3.90 21.81
C ALA A 9 -5.30 -4.16 20.36
N VAL A 10 -4.41 -5.13 20.12
CA VAL A 10 -4.03 -5.57 18.77
C VAL A 10 -4.77 -6.86 18.46
N ILE A 11 -5.61 -6.86 17.44
CA ILE A 11 -6.42 -8.03 17.03
C ILE A 11 -5.76 -8.69 15.82
N GLY A 12 -5.20 -9.88 16.03
CA GLY A 12 -4.48 -10.66 15.01
C GLY A 12 -2.96 -10.43 15.03
N GLY A 13 -2.21 -11.49 14.71
CA GLY A 13 -0.74 -11.55 14.77
C GLY A 13 -0.06 -11.75 13.42
N GLY A 14 -0.66 -11.25 12.34
CA GLY A 14 -0.05 -11.24 11.01
C GLY A 14 1.06 -10.18 10.85
N VAL A 15 1.70 -10.15 9.68
CA VAL A 15 2.84 -9.25 9.37
C VAL A 15 2.54 -7.79 9.71
N GLY A 16 1.38 -7.27 9.30
CA GLY A 16 1.03 -5.86 9.52
C GLY A 16 0.92 -5.50 11.00
N ALA A 17 0.22 -6.32 11.79
CA ALA A 17 0.03 -6.12 13.22
C ALA A 17 1.35 -6.18 14.00
N ILE A 18 2.18 -7.18 13.69
CA ILE A 18 3.49 -7.35 14.31
C ILE A 18 4.43 -6.21 13.91
N THR A 19 4.39 -5.77 12.66
CA THR A 19 5.14 -4.59 12.20
C THR A 19 4.72 -3.32 12.95
N ALA A 20 3.41 -3.05 13.04
CA ALA A 20 2.90 -1.87 13.76
C ALA A 20 3.35 -1.89 15.23
N THR A 21 3.20 -3.04 15.88
CA THR A 21 3.61 -3.22 17.27
C THR A 21 5.13 -3.03 17.42
N TYR A 22 5.93 -3.62 16.53
CA TYR A 22 7.38 -3.48 16.55
C TYR A 22 7.81 -2.02 16.39
N ALA A 23 7.25 -1.31 15.40
CA ALA A 23 7.54 0.10 15.16
C ALA A 23 7.16 1.00 16.35
N ILE A 24 6.01 0.77 16.99
CA ILE A 24 5.63 1.50 18.22
C ILE A 24 6.67 1.27 19.33
N THR A 25 7.11 0.02 19.51
CA THR A 25 8.10 -0.32 20.55
C THR A 25 9.54 0.11 20.23
N GLN A 26 9.80 0.64 19.02
CA GLN A 26 11.06 1.30 18.68
C GLN A 26 11.10 2.77 19.14
N LEU A 27 9.95 3.36 19.50
CA LEU A 27 9.91 4.72 20.02
C LEU A 27 10.61 4.81 21.38
N PRO A 28 11.37 5.89 21.66
CA PRO A 28 11.98 6.10 22.97
C PRO A 28 10.92 6.12 24.08
N ASN A 29 11.18 5.39 25.17
CA ASN A 29 10.31 5.32 26.35
C ASN A 29 8.83 5.00 26.03
N TRP A 30 8.57 4.20 24.99
CA TRP A 30 7.20 3.90 24.57
C TRP A 30 6.33 3.32 25.70
N GLN A 31 6.92 2.62 26.67
CA GLN A 31 6.21 2.03 27.81
C GLN A 31 5.57 3.08 28.73
N ASP A 32 6.07 4.32 28.72
CA ASP A 32 5.49 5.43 29.48
C ASP A 32 4.18 5.91 28.83
N ASP A 33 4.04 5.69 27.52
CA ASP A 33 2.91 6.15 26.72
C ASP A 33 1.91 5.04 26.36
N TYR A 34 2.35 3.77 26.25
CA TYR A 34 1.52 2.67 25.76
C TYR A 34 1.66 1.37 26.56
N ASP A 35 0.53 0.68 26.75
CA ASP A 35 0.44 -0.71 27.24
C ASP A 35 -0.21 -1.57 26.14
N ILE A 36 0.55 -2.46 25.52
CA ILE A 36 0.14 -3.17 24.30
C ILE A 36 -0.18 -4.63 24.63
N THR A 37 -1.39 -5.07 24.26
CA THR A 37 -1.80 -6.47 24.33
C THR A 37 -2.24 -6.97 22.95
N LEU A 38 -1.61 -8.04 22.48
CA LEU A 38 -1.94 -8.71 21.23
C LEU A 38 -2.81 -9.95 21.51
N TYR A 39 -4.00 -9.97 20.91
CA TYR A 39 -4.96 -11.06 20.97
C TYR A 39 -4.87 -11.86 19.66
N GLN A 40 -4.59 -13.15 19.79
CA GLN A 40 -4.37 -14.07 18.68
C GLN A 40 -5.32 -15.26 18.82
N MET A 41 -6.04 -15.60 17.76
CA MET A 41 -6.75 -16.88 17.68
C MET A 41 -5.75 -18.03 17.55
N GLY A 42 -6.04 -19.18 18.14
CA GLY A 42 -5.09 -20.29 18.13
C GLY A 42 -3.78 -20.00 18.86
N TRP A 43 -2.76 -20.80 18.56
CA TRP A 43 -1.57 -20.93 19.41
C TRP A 43 -0.31 -20.25 18.86
N ARG A 44 -0.37 -19.70 17.64
CA ARG A 44 0.79 -19.13 16.97
C ARG A 44 0.47 -17.85 16.23
N LEU A 45 1.52 -17.07 15.99
CA LEU A 45 1.48 -15.86 15.17
C LEU A 45 1.71 -16.23 13.70
N GLY A 46 1.37 -15.32 12.80
CA GLY A 46 1.74 -15.44 11.39
C GLY A 46 0.61 -15.12 10.42
N GLY A 47 -0.64 -15.46 10.78
CA GLY A 47 -1.75 -15.47 9.83
C GLY A 47 -1.37 -16.29 8.59
N LYS A 48 -1.50 -15.70 7.39
CA LYS A 48 -1.06 -16.30 6.11
C LYS A 48 0.42 -16.69 6.07
N GLY A 49 1.27 -16.06 6.89
CA GLY A 49 2.69 -16.39 7.00
C GLY A 49 3.03 -17.38 8.12
N ALA A 50 2.02 -18.02 8.72
CA ALA A 50 2.24 -19.02 9.75
C ALA A 50 2.89 -20.28 9.16
N SER A 51 3.85 -20.84 9.89
CA SER A 51 4.43 -22.15 9.60
C SER A 51 4.54 -22.95 10.90
N GLY A 52 4.63 -24.27 10.82
CA GLY A 52 4.73 -25.16 11.97
C GLY A 52 5.86 -26.17 11.84
N ARG A 53 6.34 -26.66 12.99
CA ARG A 53 7.26 -27.79 13.09
C ARG A 53 6.51 -29.04 13.52
N ASN A 54 6.58 -30.08 12.69
CA ASN A 54 5.97 -31.35 13.01
C ASN A 54 6.95 -32.25 13.77
N ALA A 55 6.89 -32.19 15.10
CA ALA A 55 7.76 -32.99 15.97
C ALA A 55 7.60 -34.51 15.76
N LYS A 56 6.45 -34.98 15.26
CA LYS A 56 6.20 -36.40 14.96
C LYS A 56 6.90 -36.86 13.67
N LYS A 57 7.38 -35.92 12.84
CA LYS A 57 7.98 -36.18 11.52
C LYS A 57 9.28 -35.39 11.33
N GLY A 58 10.25 -35.68 12.20
CA GLY A 58 11.59 -35.11 12.12
C GLY A 58 11.65 -33.59 12.22
N GLY A 59 10.74 -32.96 12.98
CA GLY A 59 10.70 -31.49 13.09
C GLY A 59 10.55 -30.78 11.75
N ARG A 60 9.97 -31.44 10.74
CA ARG A 60 9.86 -30.88 9.39
C ARG A 60 9.00 -29.63 9.37
N ILE A 61 9.33 -28.71 8.47
CA ILE A 61 8.61 -27.44 8.31
C ILE A 61 7.33 -27.70 7.51
N GLU A 62 6.20 -27.28 8.04
CA GLU A 62 4.89 -27.34 7.39
C GLU A 62 4.40 -25.90 7.21
N GLU A 63 4.49 -25.39 5.97
CA GLU A 63 4.15 -24.02 5.62
C GLU A 63 2.66 -23.85 5.31
N HIS A 64 2.14 -22.65 5.60
CA HIS A 64 0.82 -22.26 5.11
C HIS A 64 0.75 -22.27 3.56
N GLY A 65 1.84 -21.87 2.92
CA GLY A 65 2.02 -21.80 1.48
C GLY A 65 3.44 -21.35 1.14
N LEU A 66 3.77 -21.24 -0.14
CA LEU A 66 5.10 -20.81 -0.53
C LEU A 66 5.29 -19.30 -0.28
N HIS A 67 6.33 -18.96 0.49
CA HIS A 67 6.71 -17.58 0.77
C HIS A 67 8.13 -17.30 0.29
N ILE A 68 8.30 -16.27 -0.54
CA ILE A 68 9.60 -15.76 -0.95
C ILE A 68 9.61 -14.24 -0.89
N TRP A 69 10.72 -13.65 -0.44
CA TRP A 69 10.84 -12.20 -0.34
C TRP A 69 11.48 -11.65 -1.61
N ALA A 70 10.95 -10.57 -2.17
CA ALA A 70 11.60 -9.88 -3.26
C ALA A 70 12.69 -8.95 -2.72
N GLY A 71 13.79 -8.80 -3.46
CA GLY A 71 14.92 -7.95 -3.07
C GLY A 71 14.59 -6.46 -2.99
N PHE A 72 13.41 -6.04 -3.45
CA PHE A 72 12.91 -4.67 -3.31
C PHE A 72 12.09 -4.44 -2.03
N TYR A 73 11.90 -5.46 -1.17
CA TYR A 73 11.13 -5.36 0.08
C TYR A 73 11.89 -4.55 1.15
N ASP A 74 12.05 -3.26 0.90
CA ASP A 74 12.87 -2.35 1.70
C ASP A 74 12.41 -2.27 3.15
N ASN A 75 11.12 -2.09 3.39
CA ASN A 75 10.63 -1.94 4.76
C ASN A 75 10.74 -3.25 5.54
N GLY A 76 10.39 -4.38 4.91
CA GLY A 76 10.50 -5.69 5.52
C GLY A 76 11.93 -6.01 5.94
N PHE A 77 12.90 -5.86 5.02
CA PHE A 77 14.29 -6.16 5.32
C PHE A 77 14.91 -5.20 6.33
N ARG A 78 14.56 -3.91 6.29
CA ARG A 78 15.01 -2.91 7.27
C ARG A 78 14.60 -3.28 8.70
N LEU A 79 13.33 -3.63 8.90
CA LEU A 79 12.83 -3.99 10.22
C LEU A 79 13.35 -5.34 10.70
N MET A 80 13.43 -6.35 9.83
CA MET A 80 14.00 -7.65 10.22
C MET A 80 15.47 -7.53 10.60
N ARG A 81 16.24 -6.71 9.87
CA ARG A 81 17.63 -6.44 10.22
C ARG A 81 17.76 -5.88 11.63
N ASP A 82 17.02 -4.82 11.94
CA ASP A 82 17.01 -4.25 13.28
C ASP A 82 16.54 -5.31 14.30
N CYS A 83 15.48 -6.07 14.04
CA CYS A 83 15.00 -7.12 14.94
C CYS A 83 16.11 -8.13 15.29
N TYR A 84 16.83 -8.68 14.31
CA TYR A 84 17.95 -9.60 14.54
C TYR A 84 19.10 -8.93 15.31
N GLU A 85 19.42 -7.67 15.00
CA GLU A 85 20.42 -6.91 15.77
C GLU A 85 20.00 -6.71 17.23
N GLN A 86 18.72 -6.43 17.50
CA GLN A 86 18.19 -6.24 18.85
C GLN A 86 18.17 -7.55 19.64
N LEU A 87 17.84 -8.69 19.01
CA LEU A 87 17.95 -10.01 19.64
C LEU A 87 19.38 -10.28 20.11
N ASN A 88 20.37 -9.94 19.27
CA ASN A 88 21.79 -10.08 19.62
C ASN A 88 22.21 -9.11 20.74
N LYS A 89 21.80 -7.83 20.66
CA LYS A 89 22.11 -6.81 21.68
C LYS A 89 21.51 -7.13 23.05
N THR A 90 20.33 -7.75 23.09
CA THR A 90 19.63 -8.14 24.33
C THR A 90 20.03 -9.51 24.87
N GLY A 91 20.83 -10.28 24.11
CA GLY A 91 21.24 -11.63 24.49
C GLY A 91 20.13 -12.70 24.35
N LEU A 92 19.01 -12.36 23.70
CA LEU A 92 17.92 -13.30 23.42
C LEU A 92 18.29 -14.34 22.35
N ARG A 93 19.26 -14.00 21.49
CA ARG A 93 19.83 -14.91 20.49
C ARG A 93 21.31 -14.59 20.34
N SER A 94 22.15 -15.62 20.15
CA SER A 94 23.56 -15.43 19.80
C SER A 94 23.70 -15.18 18.29
N PRO A 95 24.61 -14.30 17.85
CA PRO A 95 24.94 -14.18 16.43
C PRO A 95 25.39 -15.51 15.79
N ASP A 96 25.94 -16.42 16.61
CA ASP A 96 26.40 -17.75 16.17
C ASP A 96 25.28 -18.79 16.10
N ALA A 97 24.13 -18.52 16.72
CA ALA A 97 22.98 -19.42 16.70
C ALA A 97 22.46 -19.65 15.25
N PRO A 98 21.70 -20.75 15.02
CA PRO A 98 20.83 -20.87 13.86
C PRO A 98 20.01 -19.60 13.65
N LEU A 99 20.08 -19.01 12.45
CA LEU A 99 19.45 -17.72 12.15
C LEU A 99 19.77 -16.64 13.20
N GLY A 100 21.02 -16.57 13.68
CA GLY A 100 21.47 -15.54 14.62
C GLY A 100 21.60 -14.15 14.00
N THR A 101 21.66 -14.07 12.67
CA THR A 101 21.72 -12.82 11.90
C THR A 101 20.78 -12.88 10.71
N LEU A 102 20.44 -11.73 10.15
CA LEU A 102 19.60 -11.67 8.94
C LEU A 102 20.24 -12.42 7.77
N GLU A 103 21.57 -12.31 7.61
CA GLU A 103 22.32 -12.95 6.52
C GLU A 103 22.33 -14.48 6.66
N LYS A 104 22.19 -15.02 7.88
CA LYS A 104 21.96 -16.45 8.09
C LYS A 104 20.51 -16.86 7.85
N ALA A 105 19.58 -15.92 8.04
CA ALA A 105 18.14 -16.13 7.91
C ALA A 105 17.63 -16.05 6.46
N PHE A 106 18.33 -15.31 5.59
CA PHE A 106 17.93 -15.11 4.20
C PHE A 106 19.08 -15.37 3.23
N THR A 107 18.80 -16.17 2.19
CA THR A 107 19.74 -16.45 1.10
C THR A 107 19.18 -15.94 -0.22
N GLY A 108 19.99 -15.20 -0.96
CA GLY A 108 19.60 -14.64 -2.26
C GLY A 108 19.42 -15.71 -3.34
N LEU A 109 18.42 -15.51 -4.19
CA LEU A 109 18.13 -16.28 -5.39
C LEU A 109 18.03 -15.30 -6.57
N ASN A 110 18.94 -15.46 -7.54
CA ASN A 110 19.15 -14.53 -8.65
C ASN A 110 18.52 -14.99 -9.96
N HIS A 111 17.72 -16.04 -9.92
CA HIS A 111 17.03 -16.54 -11.10
C HIS A 111 15.71 -17.18 -10.68
N PHE A 112 14.81 -17.30 -11.64
CA PHE A 112 13.58 -18.07 -11.50
C PHE A 112 13.27 -18.76 -12.81
N MET A 113 12.30 -19.66 -12.78
CA MET A 113 11.91 -20.44 -13.96
C MET A 113 10.44 -20.21 -14.31
N LEU A 114 10.12 -20.27 -15.59
CA LEU A 114 8.75 -20.31 -16.07
C LEU A 114 8.56 -21.62 -16.83
N ALA A 115 7.46 -22.31 -16.56
CA ALA A 115 7.05 -23.46 -17.35
C ALA A 115 6.37 -22.98 -18.64
N GLU A 116 7.04 -23.20 -19.77
CA GLU A 116 6.52 -22.80 -21.07
C GLU A 116 6.10 -24.00 -21.89
N GLU A 117 4.86 -23.99 -22.36
CA GLU A 117 4.32 -25.01 -23.27
C GLU A 117 4.56 -24.59 -24.71
N VAL A 118 5.41 -25.33 -25.42
CA VAL A 118 5.74 -25.08 -26.82
C VAL A 118 5.07 -26.15 -27.69
N PRO A 119 4.25 -25.76 -28.69
CA PRO A 119 3.65 -26.72 -29.61
C PRO A 119 4.71 -27.50 -30.41
N ALA A 120 4.61 -28.83 -30.39
CA ALA A 120 5.42 -29.72 -31.19
C ALA A 120 4.79 -30.01 -32.57
N ALA A 121 5.61 -30.43 -33.52
CA ALA A 121 5.16 -30.69 -34.91
C ALA A 121 4.14 -31.83 -35.03
N ASP A 122 4.08 -32.74 -34.05
CA ASP A 122 3.14 -33.86 -33.98
C ASP A 122 1.79 -33.51 -33.32
N GLY A 123 1.59 -32.24 -32.94
CA GLY A 123 0.39 -31.75 -32.28
C GLY A 123 0.39 -31.92 -30.75
N THR A 124 1.48 -32.44 -30.17
CA THR A 124 1.68 -32.43 -28.71
C THR A 124 2.30 -31.10 -28.24
N SER A 125 2.51 -30.93 -26.94
CA SER A 125 3.22 -29.78 -26.38
C SER A 125 4.42 -30.23 -25.54
N GLU A 126 5.58 -29.64 -25.81
CA GLU A 126 6.80 -29.85 -25.05
C GLU A 126 6.91 -28.79 -23.96
N LEU A 127 7.28 -29.24 -22.76
CA LEU A 127 7.59 -28.36 -21.64
C LEU A 127 9.02 -27.84 -21.79
N HIS A 128 9.17 -26.54 -22.00
CA HIS A 128 10.45 -25.85 -22.07
C HIS A 128 10.60 -25.00 -20.80
N PRO A 129 11.41 -25.40 -19.80
CA PRO A 129 11.73 -24.49 -18.70
C PRO A 129 12.39 -23.23 -19.27
N TRP A 130 11.87 -22.07 -18.92
CA TRP A 130 12.46 -20.78 -19.26
C TRP A 130 13.14 -20.21 -18.04
N ARG A 131 14.47 -20.25 -18.05
CA ARG A 131 15.31 -19.60 -17.05
C ARG A 131 15.39 -18.10 -17.29
N VAL A 132 15.09 -17.32 -16.25
CA VAL A 132 15.26 -15.87 -16.24
C VAL A 132 16.31 -15.52 -15.19
N ASP A 133 17.46 -15.04 -15.65
CA ASP A 133 18.59 -14.65 -14.78
C ASP A 133 18.60 -13.14 -14.49
N PHE A 134 18.94 -12.81 -13.25
CA PHE A 134 19.20 -11.46 -12.77
C PHE A 134 20.62 -11.39 -12.22
N TYR A 135 21.37 -10.38 -12.62
CA TYR A 135 22.69 -10.14 -12.05
C TYR A 135 22.52 -9.42 -10.71
N GLY A 136 22.95 -10.09 -9.63
CA GLY A 136 22.98 -9.48 -8.30
C GLY A 136 23.79 -8.17 -8.31
N ASN A 137 23.42 -7.24 -7.45
CA ASN A 137 24.06 -5.93 -7.35
C ASN A 137 24.67 -5.72 -5.95
N GLY A 138 25.53 -4.70 -5.81
CA GLY A 138 26.18 -4.38 -4.54
C GLY A 138 25.27 -3.68 -3.51
N ALA A 139 24.01 -3.41 -3.86
CA ALA A 139 23.07 -2.78 -2.93
C ALA A 139 22.55 -3.80 -1.91
N LYS A 140 22.10 -3.30 -0.77
CA LYS A 140 21.62 -4.14 0.34
C LYS A 140 20.12 -3.90 0.56
N PRO A 141 19.29 -4.97 0.62
CA PRO A 141 17.88 -4.81 0.95
C PRO A 141 17.67 -4.14 2.31
N GLY A 142 16.77 -3.17 2.34
CA GLY A 142 16.40 -2.42 3.55
C GLY A 142 17.25 -1.20 3.85
N ASP A 143 18.25 -0.87 3.01
CA ASP A 143 19.00 0.38 3.14
C ASP A 143 18.19 1.62 2.65
N GLY A 144 16.96 1.41 2.17
CA GLY A 144 16.06 2.46 1.72
C GLY A 144 16.44 3.08 0.38
N GLY A 145 15.86 4.23 0.05
CA GLY A 145 16.09 4.92 -1.22
C GLY A 145 14.80 5.42 -1.87
N VAL A 146 14.95 6.24 -2.90
CA VAL A 146 13.82 6.76 -3.67
C VAL A 146 13.40 5.74 -4.72
N ILE A 147 12.12 5.36 -4.71
CA ILE A 147 11.55 4.52 -5.76
C ILE A 147 11.46 5.34 -7.05
N PRO A 148 11.90 4.81 -8.21
CA PRO A 148 11.78 5.51 -9.49
C PRO A 148 10.35 5.94 -9.79
N THR A 149 10.19 7.12 -10.37
CA THR A 149 8.91 7.58 -10.91
C THR A 149 8.49 6.74 -12.12
N PRO A 150 7.20 6.74 -12.52
CA PRO A 150 6.75 6.03 -13.73
C PRO A 150 7.53 6.41 -15.00
N PHE A 151 7.98 7.66 -15.13
CA PHE A 151 8.80 8.08 -16.27
C PHE A 151 10.24 7.56 -16.21
N GLU A 152 10.81 7.43 -15.02
CA GLU A 152 12.13 6.81 -14.84
C GLU A 152 12.07 5.31 -15.13
N PHE A 153 11.05 4.59 -14.64
CA PHE A 153 10.82 3.20 -15.03
C PHE A 153 10.67 3.03 -16.55
N PHE A 154 9.94 3.94 -17.20
CA PHE A 154 9.82 3.93 -18.66
C PHE A 154 11.18 4.03 -19.35
N ILE A 155 12.07 4.91 -18.87
CA ILE A 155 13.42 5.06 -19.42
C ILE A 155 14.28 3.83 -19.15
N GLU A 156 14.24 3.27 -17.94
CA GLU A 156 15.02 2.07 -17.57
C GLU A 156 14.60 0.85 -18.39
N LEU A 157 13.29 0.59 -18.51
CA LEU A 157 12.77 -0.50 -19.33
C LEU A 157 13.10 -0.28 -20.81
N LEU A 158 12.99 0.95 -21.30
CA LEU A 158 13.34 1.26 -22.68
C LEU A 158 14.83 1.07 -22.95
N ASN A 159 15.72 1.39 -22.00
CA ASN A 159 17.15 1.13 -22.12
C ASN A 159 17.45 -0.37 -22.15
N PHE A 160 16.81 -1.16 -21.28
CA PHE A 160 16.91 -2.63 -21.28
C PHE A 160 16.47 -3.22 -22.63
N ILE A 161 15.26 -2.89 -23.08
CA ILE A 161 14.71 -3.40 -24.34
C ILE A 161 15.53 -2.95 -25.55
N LYS A 162 16.07 -1.73 -25.53
CA LYS A 162 17.00 -1.26 -26.58
C LYS A 162 18.23 -2.15 -26.69
N GLY A 163 18.84 -2.53 -25.56
CA GLY A 163 20.01 -3.42 -25.53
C GLY A 163 19.68 -4.85 -26.00
N GLU A 164 18.54 -5.40 -25.61
CA GLU A 164 18.12 -6.72 -26.10
C GLU A 164 17.78 -6.70 -27.61
N MET A 165 17.21 -5.60 -28.10
CA MET A 165 16.97 -5.40 -29.53
C MET A 165 18.27 -5.37 -30.35
N GLU A 166 19.38 -4.84 -29.82
CA GLU A 166 20.68 -4.89 -30.50
C GLU A 166 21.11 -6.35 -30.74
N LYS A 167 21.03 -7.20 -29.71
CA LYS A 167 21.37 -8.63 -29.80
C LYS A 167 20.51 -9.36 -30.83
N MET A 168 19.19 -9.12 -30.83
CA MET A 168 18.27 -9.73 -31.79
C MET A 168 18.56 -9.29 -33.23
N LEU A 169 18.92 -8.03 -33.45
CA LEU A 169 19.29 -7.55 -34.79
C LEU A 169 20.60 -8.16 -35.29
N ASP A 170 21.56 -8.37 -34.40
CA ASP A 170 22.82 -9.01 -34.74
C ASP A 170 22.63 -10.50 -35.09
N GLU A 171 21.75 -11.21 -34.39
CA GLU A 171 21.38 -12.61 -34.72
C GLU A 171 20.83 -12.73 -36.16
N VAL A 172 19.92 -11.84 -36.55
CA VAL A 172 19.32 -11.86 -37.90
C VAL A 172 20.14 -11.13 -38.97
N GLY A 173 21.34 -10.63 -38.62
CA GLY A 173 22.24 -9.91 -39.53
C GLY A 173 21.64 -8.61 -40.09
N HIS A 174 20.83 -7.89 -39.31
CA HIS A 174 20.19 -6.65 -39.75
C HIS A 174 21.10 -5.43 -39.53
N ASP A 175 21.87 -5.07 -40.57
CA ASP A 175 22.88 -4.02 -40.46
C ASP A 175 22.46 -2.60 -40.81
N MET A 176 21.29 -2.42 -41.42
CA MET A 176 20.83 -1.11 -41.89
C MET A 176 20.37 -0.22 -40.73
N LEU A 177 20.77 1.06 -40.77
CA LEU A 177 20.23 2.05 -39.85
C LEU A 177 18.78 2.39 -40.21
N HIS A 178 17.92 2.41 -39.21
CA HIS A 178 16.56 2.91 -39.31
C HIS A 178 16.56 4.44 -39.45
N GLN A 179 15.97 4.94 -40.53
CA GLN A 179 15.70 6.37 -40.73
C GLN A 179 14.31 6.70 -40.20
N VAL A 180 14.22 7.67 -39.30
CA VAL A 180 12.90 8.12 -38.80
C VAL A 180 12.15 8.92 -39.86
N PRO A 181 10.82 8.84 -39.95
CA PRO A 181 10.03 9.70 -40.84
C PRO A 181 10.22 11.19 -40.58
N ASP A 182 10.12 12.02 -41.64
CA ASP A 182 10.33 13.48 -41.60
C ASP A 182 9.51 14.22 -40.53
N ARG A 183 8.33 13.70 -40.19
CA ARG A 183 7.45 14.27 -39.15
C ARG A 183 8.11 14.37 -37.76
N PHE A 184 9.16 13.58 -37.50
CA PHE A 184 9.90 13.61 -36.24
C PHE A 184 11.08 14.58 -36.24
N HIS A 185 11.57 15.03 -37.40
CA HIS A 185 12.83 15.77 -37.52
C HIS A 185 12.85 17.05 -36.68
N THR A 186 11.76 17.83 -36.71
CA THR A 186 11.65 19.07 -35.94
C THR A 186 11.78 18.82 -34.43
N SER A 187 11.05 17.84 -33.89
CA SER A 187 11.09 17.52 -32.47
C SER A 187 12.43 16.90 -32.05
N LEU A 188 13.03 16.07 -32.89
CA LEU A 188 14.35 15.47 -32.63
C LEU A 188 15.45 16.52 -32.65
N ASN A 189 15.42 17.46 -33.62
CA ASN A 189 16.34 18.59 -33.67
C ASN A 189 16.24 19.48 -32.43
N ALA A 190 15.02 19.72 -31.94
CA ALA A 190 14.79 20.55 -30.75
C ALA A 190 15.46 20.00 -29.50
N VAL A 191 15.64 18.67 -29.41
CA VAL A 191 16.37 18.01 -28.30
C VAL A 191 17.77 17.53 -28.70
N GLY A 192 18.22 17.82 -29.93
CA GLY A 192 19.52 17.37 -30.45
C GLY A 192 19.67 15.85 -30.58
N ALA A 193 18.60 15.12 -30.90
CA ALA A 193 18.62 13.67 -31.17
C ALA A 193 18.86 13.37 -32.67
N SER A 194 19.50 12.23 -32.96
CA SER A 194 19.78 11.78 -34.34
C SER A 194 18.50 11.40 -35.08
N HIS A 195 18.48 11.60 -36.41
CA HIS A 195 17.39 11.13 -37.29
C HIS A 195 17.57 9.68 -37.72
N SER A 196 18.76 9.12 -37.50
CA SER A 196 19.10 7.73 -37.82
C SER A 196 19.69 7.01 -36.60
N ALA A 197 19.28 5.75 -36.42
CA ALA A 197 19.78 4.88 -35.36
C ALA A 197 19.62 3.41 -35.75
N ARG A 198 20.14 2.47 -34.94
CA ARG A 198 20.04 1.03 -35.22
C ARG A 198 18.59 0.53 -35.28
N SER A 199 17.70 1.12 -34.47
CA SER A 199 16.26 0.86 -34.51
C SER A 199 15.47 2.05 -33.92
N PRO A 200 14.15 2.14 -34.14
CA PRO A 200 13.30 3.14 -33.48
C PRO A 200 13.37 3.15 -31.95
N PHE A 201 13.67 2.02 -31.30
CA PHE A 201 13.88 1.95 -29.84
C PHE A 201 15.01 2.89 -29.39
N HIS A 202 16.08 2.99 -30.18
CA HIS A 202 17.21 3.88 -29.92
C HIS A 202 16.79 5.34 -30.02
N THR A 203 15.99 5.68 -31.03
CA THR A 203 15.47 7.05 -31.21
C THR A 203 14.53 7.42 -30.07
N LEU A 204 13.59 6.55 -29.70
CA LEU A 204 12.67 6.78 -28.59
C LEU A 204 13.45 6.98 -27.27
N HIS A 205 14.46 6.14 -27.01
CA HIS A 205 15.31 6.25 -25.83
C HIS A 205 16.09 7.57 -25.83
N ALA A 206 16.71 7.91 -26.97
CA ALA A 206 17.46 9.16 -27.13
C ALA A 206 16.56 10.40 -26.97
N TYR A 207 15.29 10.33 -27.36
CA TYR A 207 14.33 11.41 -27.13
C TYR A 207 13.93 11.50 -25.66
N ALA A 208 13.50 10.38 -25.05
CA ALA A 208 13.02 10.32 -23.67
C ALA A 208 14.08 10.75 -22.65
N THR A 209 15.36 10.43 -22.90
CA THR A 209 16.48 10.83 -22.02
C THR A 209 16.90 12.30 -22.16
N LYS A 210 16.48 12.99 -23.23
CA LYS A 210 16.83 14.40 -23.50
C LYS A 210 15.72 15.40 -23.18
N ILE A 211 14.50 14.94 -22.95
CA ILE A 211 13.42 15.78 -22.38
C ILE A 211 13.56 15.85 -20.85
N PRO A 212 12.87 16.79 -20.16
CA PRO A 212 12.96 16.91 -18.70
C PRO A 212 12.64 15.60 -17.96
N ARG A 213 13.43 15.27 -16.94
CA ARG A 213 13.20 14.07 -16.10
C ARG A 213 11.91 14.15 -15.29
N ASN A 214 11.54 15.34 -14.84
CA ASN A 214 10.25 15.54 -14.19
C ASN A 214 9.13 15.59 -15.24
N ALA A 215 8.25 14.60 -15.25
CA ALA A 215 7.20 14.47 -16.27
C ALA A 215 6.14 15.58 -16.23
N PHE A 216 6.00 16.24 -15.09
CA PHE A 216 5.17 17.43 -14.99
C PHE A 216 5.72 18.61 -15.80
N ASP A 217 6.99 18.55 -16.23
CA ASP A 217 7.63 19.53 -17.12
C ASP A 217 7.48 19.24 -18.61
N HIS A 218 6.82 18.14 -18.96
CA HIS A 218 6.62 17.81 -20.36
C HIS A 218 5.64 18.77 -21.02
N SER A 219 6.04 19.36 -22.15
CA SER A 219 5.13 20.12 -23.02
C SER A 219 4.18 19.17 -23.76
N LEU A 220 3.08 19.70 -24.29
CA LEU A 220 2.20 18.93 -25.19
C LEU A 220 2.96 18.38 -26.40
N SER A 221 3.96 19.12 -26.90
CA SER A 221 4.82 18.66 -27.99
C SER A 221 5.71 17.49 -27.57
N HIS A 222 6.23 17.49 -26.34
CA HIS A 222 6.99 16.34 -25.81
C HIS A 222 6.13 15.10 -25.75
N GLN A 223 4.92 15.23 -25.19
CA GLN A 223 3.97 14.13 -25.05
C GLN A 223 3.53 13.58 -26.41
N ALA A 224 3.13 14.44 -27.35
CA ALA A 224 2.71 14.04 -28.68
C ALA A 224 3.84 13.38 -29.48
N THR A 225 5.07 13.92 -29.41
CA THR A 225 6.23 13.33 -30.09
C THR A 225 6.56 11.96 -29.51
N MET A 226 6.60 11.83 -28.18
CA MET A 226 6.90 10.58 -27.50
C MET A 226 5.84 9.51 -27.79
N ALA A 227 4.55 9.89 -27.80
CA ALA A 227 3.45 9.00 -28.16
C ALA A 227 3.56 8.49 -29.61
N ASP A 228 3.86 9.38 -30.57
CA ASP A 228 4.01 8.97 -31.98
C ASP A 228 5.30 8.17 -32.22
N LEU A 229 6.40 8.47 -31.52
CA LEU A 229 7.61 7.64 -31.55
C LEU A 229 7.36 6.25 -30.97
N ALA A 230 6.66 6.13 -29.84
CA ALA A 230 6.31 4.82 -29.24
C ALA A 230 5.43 3.99 -30.19
N ARG A 231 4.44 4.62 -30.82
CA ARG A 231 3.61 3.99 -31.86
C ARG A 231 4.45 3.54 -33.06
N HIS A 232 5.32 4.42 -33.58
CA HIS A 232 6.21 4.11 -34.70
C HIS A 232 7.14 2.95 -34.38
N THR A 233 7.70 2.91 -33.17
CA THR A 233 8.56 1.82 -32.70
C THR A 233 7.82 0.48 -32.68
N GLN A 234 6.59 0.43 -32.15
CA GLN A 234 5.79 -0.79 -32.15
C GLN A 234 5.43 -1.25 -33.57
N THR A 235 4.95 -0.32 -34.42
CA THR A 235 4.61 -0.63 -35.81
C THR A 235 5.81 -1.19 -36.56
N TRP A 236 6.97 -0.54 -36.44
CA TRP A 236 8.20 -1.02 -37.07
C TRP A 236 8.59 -2.41 -36.57
N PHE A 237 8.53 -2.66 -35.26
CA PHE A 237 8.90 -3.97 -34.70
C PHE A 237 8.03 -5.10 -35.26
N HIS A 238 6.71 -4.88 -35.37
CA HIS A 238 5.81 -5.85 -35.99
C HIS A 238 6.07 -6.02 -37.49
N GLU A 239 6.32 -4.92 -38.23
CA GLU A 239 6.59 -4.95 -39.67
C GLU A 239 7.92 -5.65 -40.02
N GLN A 240 8.90 -5.65 -39.11
CA GLN A 240 10.13 -6.38 -39.33
C GLN A 240 9.93 -7.91 -39.38
N GLY A 241 8.86 -8.46 -38.81
CA GLY A 241 8.61 -9.91 -38.80
C GLY A 241 9.82 -10.72 -38.31
N LEU A 242 10.44 -10.26 -37.21
CA LEU A 242 11.65 -10.88 -36.66
C LEU A 242 11.37 -12.28 -36.11
N ASP A 243 10.16 -12.50 -35.58
CA ASP A 243 9.64 -13.78 -35.14
C ASP A 243 9.74 -14.86 -36.22
N ALA A 244 9.35 -14.55 -37.45
CA ALA A 244 9.42 -15.49 -38.58
C ALA A 244 10.85 -15.81 -39.05
N ARG A 245 11.84 -15.02 -38.61
CA ARG A 245 13.25 -15.14 -39.00
C ARG A 245 14.12 -15.80 -37.93
N THR A 246 13.59 -16.00 -36.73
CA THR A 246 14.32 -16.59 -35.60
C THR A 246 13.64 -17.87 -35.14
N THR A 247 14.40 -18.93 -34.87
CA THR A 247 13.86 -20.27 -34.54
C THR A 247 14.27 -20.79 -33.16
N SER A 248 15.06 -20.03 -32.40
CA SER A 248 15.51 -20.43 -31.06
C SER A 248 14.51 -20.07 -29.97
N ASP A 249 14.55 -20.78 -28.84
CA ASP A 249 13.77 -20.42 -27.64
C ASP A 249 14.13 -19.02 -27.15
N TRP A 250 15.42 -18.65 -27.18
CA TRP A 250 15.90 -17.34 -26.78
C TRP A 250 15.24 -16.21 -27.57
N SER A 251 15.27 -16.27 -28.91
CA SER A 251 14.72 -15.21 -29.76
C SER A 251 13.20 -15.10 -29.66
N ARG A 252 12.50 -16.25 -29.53
CA ARG A 252 11.05 -16.29 -29.31
C ARG A 252 10.64 -15.63 -27.99
N ARG A 253 11.34 -15.98 -26.91
CA ARG A 253 11.13 -15.40 -25.57
C ARG A 253 11.42 -13.90 -25.56
N LEU A 254 12.48 -13.46 -26.26
CA LEU A 254 12.78 -12.05 -26.40
C LEU A 254 11.71 -11.30 -27.22
N HIS A 255 11.18 -11.92 -28.29
CA HIS A 255 10.07 -11.34 -29.05
C HIS A 255 8.85 -11.07 -28.16
N ILE A 256 8.49 -12.02 -27.29
CA ILE A 256 7.41 -11.86 -26.29
C ILE A 256 7.68 -10.64 -25.40
N MET A 257 8.88 -10.53 -24.83
CA MET A 257 9.24 -9.43 -23.92
C MET A 257 9.22 -8.06 -24.60
N ILE A 258 9.71 -7.96 -25.85
CA ILE A 258 9.68 -6.71 -26.62
C ILE A 258 8.24 -6.33 -26.98
N SER A 259 7.43 -7.31 -27.41
CA SER A 259 6.01 -7.13 -27.72
C SER A 259 5.21 -6.57 -26.53
N LEU A 260 5.38 -7.15 -25.34
CA LEU A 260 4.75 -6.64 -24.10
C LEU A 260 5.25 -5.23 -23.76
N SER A 261 6.56 -4.99 -23.88
CA SER A 261 7.17 -3.70 -23.54
C SER A 261 6.72 -2.57 -24.45
N THR A 262 6.55 -2.82 -25.76
CA THR A 262 6.05 -1.78 -26.69
C THR A 262 4.60 -1.38 -26.41
N ALA A 263 3.75 -2.34 -26.02
CA ALA A 263 2.39 -2.06 -25.57
C ALA A 263 2.40 -1.23 -24.28
N PHE A 264 3.25 -1.62 -23.31
CA PHE A 264 3.47 -0.83 -22.09
C PHE A 264 3.91 0.60 -22.39
N PHE A 265 4.87 0.81 -23.31
CA PHE A 265 5.34 2.16 -23.67
C PHE A 265 4.20 3.02 -24.20
N ARG A 266 3.39 2.49 -25.13
CA ARG A 266 2.24 3.20 -25.68
C ARG A 266 1.19 3.51 -24.60
N GLY A 267 0.82 2.51 -23.82
CA GLY A 267 -0.21 2.63 -22.81
C GLY A 267 0.16 3.60 -21.69
N THR A 268 1.42 3.60 -21.26
CA THR A 268 1.92 4.49 -20.20
C THR A 268 1.85 5.96 -20.60
N ILE A 269 2.20 6.27 -21.86
CA ILE A 269 2.12 7.64 -22.38
C ILE A 269 0.66 8.07 -22.57
N HIS A 270 -0.17 7.21 -23.18
CA HIS A 270 -1.55 7.53 -23.49
C HIS A 270 -2.42 7.70 -22.24
N SER A 271 -2.18 6.88 -21.21
CA SER A 271 -2.96 6.89 -19.95
C SER A 271 -2.45 7.93 -18.95
N GLY A 272 -1.52 8.81 -19.31
CA GLY A 272 -1.07 9.90 -18.42
C GLY A 272 -0.25 9.46 -17.19
N LEU A 273 0.22 8.20 -17.15
CA LEU A 273 0.77 7.57 -15.94
C LEU A 273 1.98 8.30 -15.35
N PHE A 274 2.74 9.02 -16.17
CA PHE A 274 3.88 9.80 -15.69
C PHE A 274 3.51 10.90 -14.67
N ARG A 275 2.25 11.32 -14.65
CA ARG A 275 1.74 12.35 -13.73
C ARG A 275 0.71 11.82 -12.74
N GLU A 276 0.00 10.76 -13.12
CA GLU A 276 -1.11 10.22 -12.33
C GLU A 276 -0.71 8.99 -11.49
N GLY A 277 0.47 8.42 -11.73
CA GLY A 277 0.88 7.15 -11.11
C GLY A 277 0.20 5.95 -11.75
N PHE A 278 0.50 4.75 -11.27
CA PHE A 278 -0.05 3.52 -11.86
C PHE A 278 -1.50 3.25 -11.44
N ASP A 279 -1.98 3.81 -10.33
CA ASP A 279 -3.36 3.65 -9.87
C ASP A 279 -4.40 4.18 -10.87
N ALA A 280 -4.00 5.07 -11.79
CA ALA A 280 -4.86 5.68 -12.81
C ALA A 280 -5.42 4.68 -13.84
N ILE A 281 -4.84 3.48 -13.94
CA ILE A 281 -5.29 2.40 -14.84
C ILE A 281 -5.68 1.14 -14.09
N ASP A 282 -5.77 1.18 -12.76
CA ASP A 282 -6.07 -0.03 -11.97
C ASP A 282 -7.50 -0.54 -12.20
N ASP A 283 -8.38 0.27 -12.79
CA ASP A 283 -9.71 -0.14 -13.25
C ASP A 283 -9.68 -1.12 -14.45
N TRP A 284 -8.55 -1.22 -15.15
CA TRP A 284 -8.34 -2.20 -16.20
C TRP A 284 -7.83 -3.53 -15.65
N GLU A 285 -8.28 -4.63 -16.26
CA GLU A 285 -7.55 -5.89 -16.21
C GLU A 285 -6.29 -5.78 -17.10
N ILE A 286 -5.14 -6.26 -16.62
CA ILE A 286 -3.85 -6.00 -17.29
C ILE A 286 -3.73 -6.65 -18.69
N SER A 287 -4.25 -7.86 -18.91
CA SER A 287 -4.25 -8.45 -20.26
C SER A 287 -5.07 -7.59 -21.23
N GLN A 288 -6.25 -7.12 -20.80
CA GLN A 288 -7.10 -6.24 -21.60
C GLN A 288 -6.38 -4.94 -21.96
N TRP A 289 -5.70 -4.32 -21.00
CA TRP A 289 -4.93 -3.10 -21.22
C TRP A 289 -3.77 -3.33 -22.22
N LEU A 290 -3.00 -4.40 -22.07
CA LEU A 290 -1.89 -4.72 -22.99
C LEU A 290 -2.38 -5.02 -24.42
N LEU A 291 -3.47 -5.79 -24.57
CA LEU A 291 -4.10 -6.05 -25.86
C LEU A 291 -4.61 -4.74 -26.49
N HIS A 292 -5.22 -3.86 -25.69
CA HIS A 292 -5.69 -2.56 -26.17
C HIS A 292 -4.56 -1.71 -26.74
N TYR A 293 -3.37 -1.75 -26.15
CA TYR A 293 -2.18 -1.04 -26.64
C TYR A 293 -1.33 -1.83 -27.64
N GLY A 294 -1.87 -2.92 -28.19
CA GLY A 294 -1.33 -3.60 -29.36
C GLY A 294 -0.33 -4.72 -29.07
N ALA A 295 -0.27 -5.25 -27.84
CA ALA A 295 0.44 -6.50 -27.60
C ALA A 295 -0.25 -7.64 -28.37
N PRO A 296 0.49 -8.53 -29.04
CA PRO A 296 -0.08 -9.70 -29.68
C PRO A 296 -0.52 -10.73 -28.64
N LYS A 297 -1.50 -11.57 -29.00
CA LYS A 297 -2.14 -12.51 -28.07
C LYS A 297 -1.15 -13.53 -27.48
N ASP A 298 -0.30 -14.10 -28.31
CA ASP A 298 0.74 -15.05 -27.88
C ASP A 298 1.67 -14.46 -26.81
N ALA A 299 2.00 -13.16 -26.90
CA ALA A 299 2.79 -12.48 -25.88
C ALA A 299 1.99 -12.28 -24.56
N VAL A 300 0.71 -11.88 -24.65
CA VAL A 300 -0.17 -11.69 -23.47
C VAL A 300 -0.53 -13.02 -22.79
N TYR A 301 -0.63 -14.12 -23.54
CA TYR A 301 -0.93 -15.44 -23.00
C TYR A 301 0.33 -16.31 -22.81
N SER A 302 1.52 -15.70 -22.87
CA SER A 302 2.80 -16.36 -22.67
C SER A 302 3.04 -16.79 -21.21
N ALA A 303 4.03 -17.67 -21.01
CA ALA A 303 4.41 -18.14 -19.68
C ALA A 303 4.91 -17.01 -18.76
N VAL A 304 5.70 -16.05 -19.28
CA VAL A 304 6.18 -14.92 -18.46
C VAL A 304 5.06 -14.02 -17.98
N PHE A 305 4.05 -13.81 -18.82
CA PHE A 305 2.92 -12.99 -18.42
C PHE A 305 1.93 -13.74 -17.52
N ARG A 306 1.72 -15.05 -17.74
CA ARG A 306 1.01 -15.91 -16.79
C ARG A 306 1.64 -15.86 -15.39
N GLY A 307 2.97 -15.87 -15.31
CA GLY A 307 3.68 -15.81 -14.03
C GLY A 307 3.35 -14.57 -13.19
N CYS A 308 2.90 -13.47 -13.82
CA CYS A 308 2.39 -12.30 -13.09
C CYS A 308 1.11 -12.62 -12.29
N TYR A 309 0.23 -13.49 -12.80
CA TYR A 309 -1.01 -13.89 -12.15
C TYR A 309 -0.74 -14.90 -11.05
N ASP A 310 0.05 -15.93 -11.34
CA ASP A 310 0.39 -16.97 -10.37
C ASP A 310 1.09 -16.36 -9.14
N TYR A 311 2.00 -15.41 -9.35
CA TYR A 311 2.74 -14.73 -8.28
C TYR A 311 1.83 -14.00 -7.27
N VAL A 312 0.64 -13.59 -7.68
CA VAL A 312 -0.34 -12.88 -6.83
C VAL A 312 -1.67 -13.62 -6.74
N PHE A 313 -1.70 -14.91 -7.11
CA PHE A 313 -2.92 -15.74 -7.19
C PHE A 313 -4.10 -14.99 -7.83
N GLY A 314 -3.87 -14.34 -8.97
CA GLY A 314 -4.79 -13.44 -9.67
C GLY A 314 -5.93 -14.14 -10.41
N TYR A 315 -6.62 -15.08 -9.74
CA TYR A 315 -7.62 -15.97 -10.33
C TYR A 315 -8.89 -16.02 -9.45
N PRO A 316 -9.95 -15.26 -9.77
CA PRO A 316 -11.15 -15.19 -8.95
C PRO A 316 -11.78 -16.56 -8.71
N GLY A 317 -12.15 -16.84 -7.46
CA GLY A 317 -12.73 -18.13 -7.06
C GLY A 317 -11.81 -19.33 -7.27
N GLY A 318 -10.52 -19.12 -7.54
CA GLY A 318 -9.55 -20.18 -7.81
C GLY A 318 -9.58 -20.73 -9.23
N VAL A 319 -10.34 -20.11 -10.13
CA VAL A 319 -10.51 -20.60 -11.51
C VAL A 319 -9.40 -20.02 -12.39
N THR A 320 -8.42 -20.84 -12.73
CA THR A 320 -7.19 -20.40 -13.44
C THR A 320 -7.41 -19.98 -14.89
N ASP A 321 -8.57 -20.28 -15.45
CA ASP A 321 -9.01 -19.77 -16.76
C ASP A 321 -9.52 -18.31 -16.68
N ASP A 322 -9.87 -17.82 -15.48
CA ASP A 322 -10.33 -16.45 -15.25
C ASP A 322 -9.22 -15.58 -14.65
N ARG A 323 -8.56 -14.78 -15.49
CA ARG A 323 -7.44 -13.92 -15.10
C ARG A 323 -7.95 -12.57 -14.59
N SER A 324 -7.50 -12.15 -13.41
CA SER A 324 -7.95 -10.90 -12.80
C SER A 324 -6.88 -10.23 -11.93
N VAL A 325 -6.14 -9.30 -12.53
CA VAL A 325 -5.23 -8.39 -11.82
C VAL A 325 -5.38 -6.97 -12.38
N GLY A 326 -5.51 -5.99 -11.50
CA GLY A 326 -5.54 -4.57 -11.86
C GLY A 326 -4.24 -4.13 -12.54
N ALA A 327 -4.36 -3.42 -13.67
CA ALA A 327 -3.22 -3.09 -14.52
C ALA A 327 -2.17 -2.24 -13.83
N GLY A 328 -2.60 -1.27 -13.02
CA GLY A 328 -1.73 -0.43 -12.21
C GLY A 328 -0.89 -1.25 -11.23
N THR A 329 -1.55 -2.13 -10.48
CA THR A 329 -0.90 -3.00 -9.50
C THR A 329 0.08 -3.99 -10.14
N ALA A 330 -0.29 -4.63 -11.25
CA ALA A 330 0.57 -5.57 -11.98
C ALA A 330 1.86 -4.90 -12.49
N ILE A 331 1.72 -3.77 -13.21
CA ILE A 331 2.84 -3.03 -13.77
C ILE A 331 3.79 -2.55 -12.67
N ARG A 332 3.25 -2.03 -11.57
CA ARG A 332 4.04 -1.60 -10.43
C ARG A 332 4.89 -2.74 -9.87
N GLY A 333 4.27 -3.91 -9.64
CA GLY A 333 4.96 -5.09 -9.12
C GLY A 333 6.08 -5.56 -10.05
N LEU A 334 5.79 -5.70 -11.35
CA LEU A 334 6.75 -6.15 -12.36
C LEU A 334 7.94 -5.19 -12.51
N LEU A 335 7.70 -3.88 -12.55
CA LEU A 335 8.76 -2.88 -12.65
C LEU A 335 9.65 -2.84 -11.40
N ARG A 336 9.07 -3.00 -10.21
CA ARG A 336 9.84 -3.07 -8.96
C ARG A 336 10.67 -4.36 -8.87
N LEU A 337 10.12 -5.49 -9.30
CA LEU A 337 10.89 -6.74 -9.43
C LEU A 337 12.08 -6.56 -10.38
N ALA A 338 11.86 -5.92 -11.53
CA ALA A 338 12.89 -5.76 -12.55
C ALA A 338 13.98 -4.75 -12.18
N PHE A 339 13.62 -3.62 -11.57
CA PHE A 339 14.52 -2.45 -11.47
C PHE A 339 14.77 -1.94 -10.03
N CYS A 340 14.13 -2.52 -9.01
CA CYS A 340 14.28 -2.06 -7.62
C CYS A 340 14.86 -3.10 -6.67
N PHE A 341 15.19 -4.30 -7.15
CA PHE A 341 15.79 -5.32 -6.29
C PHE A 341 17.20 -4.91 -5.83
N LYS A 342 17.56 -5.29 -4.60
CA LYS A 342 18.89 -5.04 -4.01
C LYS A 342 19.52 -6.37 -3.64
N GLY A 343 20.80 -6.55 -3.96
CA GLY A 343 21.54 -7.78 -3.70
C GLY A 343 21.12 -8.93 -4.62
N ALA A 344 19.91 -9.46 -4.45
CA ALA A 344 19.33 -10.52 -5.29
C ALA A 344 17.87 -10.24 -5.66
N LEU A 345 17.38 -10.88 -6.73
CA LEU A 345 15.97 -10.75 -7.16
C LEU A 345 15.02 -11.21 -6.05
N PHE A 346 15.27 -12.41 -5.54
CA PHE A 346 14.49 -13.05 -4.49
C PHE A 346 15.39 -13.46 -3.33
N TYR A 347 14.77 -13.71 -2.18
CA TYR A 347 15.42 -14.19 -0.97
C TYR A 347 14.60 -15.32 -0.35
N LYS A 348 15.22 -16.49 -0.26
CA LYS A 348 14.70 -17.65 0.46
C LYS A 348 14.96 -17.48 1.94
N MET A 349 13.96 -17.84 2.75
CA MET A 349 14.14 -17.96 4.19
C MET A 349 14.82 -19.29 4.51
N MET A 350 15.74 -19.29 5.47
CA MET A 350 16.54 -20.46 5.85
C MET A 350 15.95 -21.21 7.06
N ALA A 351 14.62 -21.16 7.19
CA ALA A 351 13.70 -21.96 7.99
C ALA A 351 12.27 -21.60 7.55
N GLY A 352 11.25 -22.09 8.25
CA GLY A 352 9.88 -21.67 7.96
C GLY A 352 9.65 -20.18 8.24
N MET A 353 8.65 -19.57 7.61
CA MET A 353 8.34 -18.14 7.79
C MET A 353 8.01 -17.82 9.26
N GLY A 354 7.30 -18.71 9.94
CA GLY A 354 7.06 -18.66 11.38
C GLY A 354 8.34 -18.44 12.19
N ASP A 355 9.37 -19.24 11.94
CA ASP A 355 10.62 -19.24 12.71
C ASP A 355 11.57 -18.11 12.27
N THR A 356 11.52 -17.74 10.99
CA THR A 356 12.40 -16.73 10.40
C THR A 356 11.92 -15.30 10.69
N ILE A 357 10.60 -15.09 10.79
CA ILE A 357 9.99 -13.76 10.94
C ILE A 357 9.31 -13.61 12.29
N PHE A 358 8.32 -14.46 12.58
CA PHE A 358 7.44 -14.28 13.73
C PHE A 358 8.08 -14.70 15.05
N GLY A 359 8.96 -15.71 15.04
CA GLY A 359 9.75 -16.11 16.20
C GLY A 359 10.63 -14.95 16.72
N PRO A 360 11.49 -14.36 15.88
CA PRO A 360 12.28 -13.17 16.22
C PRO A 360 11.45 -12.02 16.77
N TYR A 361 10.37 -11.64 16.08
CA TYR A 361 9.49 -10.56 16.55
C TYR A 361 8.83 -10.90 17.89
N TYR A 362 8.30 -12.10 18.06
CA TYR A 362 7.70 -12.54 19.33
C TYR A 362 8.70 -12.44 20.48
N GLN A 363 9.93 -12.95 20.30
CA GLN A 363 10.96 -12.92 21.33
C GLN A 363 11.28 -11.50 21.77
N ILE A 364 11.53 -10.57 20.83
CA ILE A 364 11.89 -9.20 21.16
C ILE A 364 10.70 -8.40 21.70
N LEU A 365 9.49 -8.58 21.17
CA LEU A 365 8.29 -7.89 21.64
C LEU A 365 7.92 -8.33 23.06
N LYS A 366 7.96 -9.64 23.35
CA LYS A 366 7.76 -10.18 24.70
C LYS A 366 8.80 -9.63 25.67
N HIS A 367 10.07 -9.58 25.26
CA HIS A 367 11.14 -9.00 26.08
C HIS A 367 10.93 -7.50 26.36
N ARG A 368 10.38 -6.74 25.40
CA ARG A 368 10.05 -5.32 25.59
C ARG A 368 8.83 -5.08 26.49
N GLY A 369 8.04 -6.12 26.78
CA GLY A 369 6.87 -6.06 27.67
C GLY A 369 5.51 -6.09 26.96
N VAL A 370 5.47 -6.36 25.66
CA VAL A 370 4.20 -6.60 24.94
C VAL A 370 3.56 -7.89 25.45
N LYS A 371 2.27 -7.84 25.74
CA LYS A 371 1.50 -8.98 26.26
C LYS A 371 0.87 -9.76 25.10
N PHE A 372 0.89 -11.08 25.18
CA PHE A 372 0.27 -11.96 24.19
C PHE A 372 -0.85 -12.78 24.83
N LYS A 373 -2.01 -12.83 24.17
CA LYS A 373 -3.18 -13.63 24.55
C LYS A 373 -3.56 -14.55 23.39
N PHE A 374 -2.96 -15.74 23.39
CA PHE A 374 -3.29 -16.84 22.46
C PHE A 374 -4.65 -17.45 22.78
N PHE A 375 -5.26 -18.14 21.81
CA PHE A 375 -6.59 -18.73 21.89
C PHE A 375 -7.70 -17.72 22.16
N ASN A 376 -7.54 -16.47 21.69
CA ASN A 376 -8.52 -15.40 21.88
C ASN A 376 -8.95 -14.84 20.52
N ALA A 377 -10.18 -15.16 20.11
CA ALA A 377 -10.75 -14.75 18.84
C ALA A 377 -11.74 -13.58 19.03
N ALA A 378 -11.55 -12.49 18.29
CA ALA A 378 -12.52 -11.40 18.25
C ALA A 378 -13.70 -11.75 17.33
N THR A 379 -14.92 -11.44 17.76
CA THR A 379 -16.15 -11.77 17.03
C THR A 379 -17.00 -10.55 16.66
N ASN A 380 -16.80 -9.40 17.31
CA ASN A 380 -17.44 -8.14 16.91
C ASN A 380 -16.71 -6.92 17.50
N LEU A 381 -16.50 -5.88 16.68
CA LEU A 381 -16.07 -4.56 17.11
C LEU A 381 -17.31 -3.67 17.24
N ARG A 382 -17.75 -3.44 18.47
CA ARG A 382 -18.96 -2.67 18.77
C ARG A 382 -18.68 -1.18 18.78
N LEU A 383 -19.55 -0.41 18.13
CA LEU A 383 -19.46 1.03 18.12
C LEU A 383 -20.11 1.64 19.37
N ASP A 384 -19.65 2.85 19.75
CA ASP A 384 -20.36 3.68 20.71
C ASP A 384 -21.69 4.21 20.14
N ASP A 385 -22.54 4.80 20.99
CA ASP A 385 -23.82 5.39 20.59
C ASP A 385 -23.68 6.46 19.50
N SER A 386 -22.51 7.10 19.40
CA SER A 386 -22.22 8.10 18.37
C SER A 386 -21.81 7.48 17.02
N GLY A 387 -21.56 6.17 16.99
CA GLY A 387 -21.03 5.45 15.84
C GLY A 387 -19.59 5.84 15.48
N ASN A 388 -18.85 6.50 16.37
CA ASN A 388 -17.58 7.14 16.03
C ASN A 388 -16.33 6.40 16.50
N ARG A 389 -16.48 5.52 17.48
CA ARG A 389 -15.38 4.80 18.14
C ARG A 389 -15.77 3.37 18.38
N ILE A 390 -14.76 2.51 18.47
CA ILE A 390 -14.92 1.17 19.03
C ILE A 390 -15.05 1.32 20.54
N ASP A 391 -16.19 0.94 21.09
CA ASP A 391 -16.46 1.02 22.52
C ASP A 391 -16.22 -0.32 23.24
N ALA A 392 -16.42 -1.42 22.52
CA ALA A 392 -16.19 -2.75 23.04
C ALA A 392 -15.76 -3.73 21.94
N ILE A 393 -15.06 -4.78 22.33
CA ILE A 393 -14.70 -5.90 21.45
C ILE A 393 -15.24 -7.19 22.07
N ASP A 394 -16.14 -7.87 21.35
CA ASP A 394 -16.59 -9.20 21.75
C ASP A 394 -15.52 -10.23 21.41
N MET A 395 -15.24 -11.08 22.38
CA MET A 395 -14.16 -12.05 22.31
C MET A 395 -14.66 -13.44 22.70
N VAL A 396 -13.99 -14.47 22.17
CA VAL A 396 -14.11 -15.86 22.58
C VAL A 396 -12.74 -16.38 22.97
N GLU A 397 -12.59 -16.79 24.23
CA GLU A 397 -11.45 -17.58 24.69
C GLU A 397 -11.69 -19.04 24.28
N GLN A 398 -10.98 -19.48 23.24
CA GLN A 398 -11.13 -20.80 22.62
C GLN A 398 -10.62 -21.94 23.52
N ALA A 399 -9.57 -21.67 24.31
CA ALA A 399 -9.01 -22.60 25.28
C ALA A 399 -8.41 -21.85 26.48
N GLU A 400 -8.61 -22.39 27.68
CA GLU A 400 -8.02 -21.88 28.92
C GLU A 400 -6.59 -22.43 29.06
N VAL A 401 -5.61 -21.54 29.18
CA VAL A 401 -4.20 -21.88 29.40
C VAL A 401 -3.95 -22.18 30.88
N THR A 402 -3.23 -23.26 31.16
CA THR A 402 -2.84 -23.67 32.51
C THR A 402 -1.47 -23.08 32.88
N GLY A 403 -1.31 -22.65 34.12
CA GLY A 403 0.01 -22.22 34.63
C GLY A 403 0.43 -20.79 34.30
N GLY A 404 -0.42 -19.96 33.68
CA GLY A 404 -0.14 -18.55 33.39
C GLY A 404 -0.26 -18.23 31.90
N ASP A 405 0.77 -17.61 31.34
CA ASP A 405 0.86 -17.33 29.90
C ASP A 405 1.30 -18.56 29.12
N TYR A 406 0.78 -18.72 27.90
CA TYR A 406 1.16 -19.81 26.99
C TYR A 406 2.58 -19.59 26.46
N ASP A 407 3.41 -20.63 26.48
CA ASP A 407 4.73 -20.62 25.86
C ASP A 407 4.69 -21.31 24.50
N PRO A 408 4.69 -20.56 23.39
CA PRO A 408 4.34 -21.08 22.07
C PRO A 408 5.53 -21.61 21.27
N LEU A 409 6.76 -21.49 21.78
CA LEU A 409 7.98 -21.91 21.07
C LEU A 409 8.62 -23.12 21.74
N PHE A 410 9.25 -23.97 20.93
CA PHE A 410 10.12 -25.05 21.40
C PHE A 410 11.40 -25.09 20.56
N ASP A 411 12.43 -25.74 21.08
CA ASP A 411 13.71 -25.84 20.39
C ASP A 411 13.70 -26.96 19.34
N VAL A 412 14.14 -26.64 18.12
CA VAL A 412 14.50 -27.61 17.08
C VAL A 412 15.90 -27.27 16.61
N GLN A 413 16.88 -28.14 16.89
CA GLN A 413 18.27 -27.96 16.46
C GLN A 413 18.87 -26.61 16.89
N GLY A 414 18.55 -26.12 18.10
CA GLY A 414 19.04 -24.85 18.64
C GLY A 414 18.29 -23.60 18.14
N LEU A 415 17.18 -23.76 17.43
CA LEU A 415 16.32 -22.69 16.95
C LEU A 415 14.96 -22.71 17.69
N PRO A 416 14.51 -21.58 18.27
CA PRO A 416 13.15 -21.45 18.79
C PRO A 416 12.12 -21.42 17.66
N CYS A 417 11.24 -22.42 17.62
CA CYS A 417 10.32 -22.66 16.51
C CYS A 417 8.86 -22.81 16.97
N TRP A 418 7.92 -22.55 16.06
CA TRP A 418 6.48 -22.74 16.30
C TRP A 418 6.06 -24.20 16.02
N PRO A 419 5.24 -24.83 16.87
CA PRO A 419 4.74 -26.18 16.62
C PRO A 419 3.59 -26.20 15.59
N SER A 420 3.47 -27.30 14.83
CA SER A 420 2.34 -27.53 13.91
C SER A 420 1.00 -27.75 14.62
N GLU A 421 1.02 -28.09 15.89
CA GLU A 421 -0.15 -28.29 16.77
C GLU A 421 0.09 -27.53 18.08
N PRO A 422 -0.96 -27.10 18.82
CA PRO A 422 -0.78 -26.48 20.12
C PRO A 422 -0.18 -27.46 21.14
N PHE A 423 0.53 -26.93 22.14
CA PHE A 423 0.97 -27.71 23.30
C PHE A 423 -0.23 -28.04 24.19
N TRP A 424 -0.85 -29.18 23.90
CA TRP A 424 -2.08 -29.63 24.56
C TRP A 424 -1.94 -29.79 26.08
N ASP A 425 -0.74 -30.05 26.59
CA ASP A 425 -0.45 -30.15 28.01
C ASP A 425 -0.49 -28.80 28.74
N GLN A 426 -0.31 -27.69 28.01
CA GLN A 426 -0.52 -26.34 28.54
C GLN A 426 -2.00 -25.94 28.57
N LEU A 427 -2.92 -26.73 28.00
CA LEU A 427 -4.34 -26.38 27.89
C LEU A 427 -5.21 -27.19 28.87
N LYS A 428 -6.19 -26.51 29.47
CA LYS A 428 -7.22 -27.18 30.27
C LYS A 428 -8.04 -28.10 29.37
N ASN A 429 -8.14 -29.37 29.74
CA ASN A 429 -8.74 -30.43 28.93
C ASN A 429 -8.05 -30.65 27.56
N GLY A 430 -6.78 -30.28 27.39
CA GLY A 430 -6.09 -30.38 26.09
C GLY A 430 -6.14 -31.76 25.45
N LYS A 431 -5.97 -32.85 26.21
CA LYS A 431 -6.10 -34.23 25.69
C LYS A 431 -7.47 -34.51 25.05
N LYS A 432 -8.54 -33.89 25.55
CA LYS A 432 -9.88 -34.02 24.97
C LYS A 432 -9.96 -33.20 23.68
N LEU A 433 -9.47 -31.97 23.70
CA LEU A 433 -9.46 -31.08 22.53
C LEU A 433 -8.66 -31.68 21.37
N GLU A 434 -7.50 -32.25 21.66
CA GLU A 434 -6.66 -33.01 20.70
C GLU A 434 -7.46 -34.19 20.10
N LYS A 435 -8.07 -35.01 20.96
CA LYS A 435 -8.86 -36.17 20.51
C LYS A 435 -10.08 -35.77 19.68
N ASP A 436 -10.72 -34.66 20.01
CA ASP A 436 -11.88 -34.12 19.29
C ASP A 436 -11.47 -33.46 17.95
N GLY A 437 -10.16 -33.33 17.68
CA GLY A 437 -9.63 -32.80 16.42
C GLY A 437 -9.87 -31.30 16.24
N VAL A 438 -9.87 -30.53 17.34
CA VAL A 438 -10.14 -29.10 17.30
C VAL A 438 -9.00 -28.35 16.59
N ASP A 439 -9.37 -27.62 15.53
CA ASP A 439 -8.49 -26.64 14.89
C ASP A 439 -8.92 -25.23 15.30
N PHE A 440 -8.06 -24.53 16.03
CA PHE A 440 -8.33 -23.18 16.53
C PHE A 440 -8.10 -22.07 15.50
N GLU A 441 -7.41 -22.37 14.40
CA GLU A 441 -7.10 -21.41 13.33
C GLU A 441 -8.14 -21.50 12.19
N CYS A 442 -8.95 -22.56 12.16
CA CYS A 442 -9.99 -22.77 11.14
C CYS A 442 -11.27 -21.96 11.41
N GLU A 443 -11.57 -21.01 10.52
CA GLU A 443 -12.74 -20.13 10.59
C GLU A 443 -13.96 -20.64 9.81
N LYS A 444 -14.03 -21.96 9.52
CA LYS A 444 -15.20 -22.57 8.86
C LYS A 444 -16.50 -22.38 9.65
N SER A 445 -16.39 -22.31 10.97
CA SER A 445 -17.48 -22.06 11.91
C SER A 445 -17.06 -21.02 12.92
N ALA A 446 -18.03 -20.34 13.54
CA ALA A 446 -17.76 -19.38 14.60
C ALA A 446 -16.91 -20.01 15.73
N PRO A 447 -15.98 -19.25 16.33
CA PRO A 447 -15.14 -19.75 17.42
C PRO A 447 -16.02 -20.19 18.60
N THR A 448 -15.67 -21.32 19.20
CA THR A 448 -16.35 -21.86 20.39
C THR A 448 -15.47 -21.67 21.62
N GLY A 449 -16.08 -21.53 22.80
CA GLY A 449 -15.34 -21.30 24.04
C GLY A 449 -16.07 -20.37 25.00
N ARG A 450 -15.32 -19.70 25.88
CA ARG A 450 -15.88 -18.75 26.85
C ARG A 450 -15.95 -17.35 26.25
N GLY A 451 -17.17 -16.83 26.09
CA GLY A 451 -17.38 -15.45 25.65
C GLY A 451 -17.02 -14.43 26.72
N TYR A 452 -16.38 -13.32 26.32
CA TYR A 452 -16.13 -12.15 27.15
C TYR A 452 -16.05 -10.88 26.30
N THR A 453 -16.00 -9.71 26.93
CA THR A 453 -15.97 -8.42 26.22
C THR A 453 -14.86 -7.55 26.79
N LEU A 454 -14.01 -7.02 25.91
CA LEU A 454 -13.07 -5.95 26.23
C LEU A 454 -13.80 -4.61 26.12
N LYS A 455 -13.56 -3.69 27.05
CA LYS A 455 -14.22 -2.37 27.09
C LYS A 455 -13.24 -1.22 26.97
N ARG A 456 -13.63 -0.19 26.22
CA ARG A 456 -12.85 1.04 26.09
C ARG A 456 -12.74 1.78 27.43
N GLY A 457 -11.54 2.26 27.77
CA GLY A 457 -11.20 2.91 29.05
C GLY A 457 -10.92 1.93 30.21
N GLU A 458 -11.28 0.65 30.06
CA GLU A 458 -10.97 -0.42 31.03
C GLU A 458 -9.86 -1.33 30.49
N ASP A 459 -10.04 -1.90 29.31
CA ASP A 459 -9.13 -2.89 28.71
C ASP A 459 -8.30 -2.31 27.56
N PHE A 460 -8.85 -1.34 26.82
CA PHE A 460 -8.17 -0.67 25.71
C PHE A 460 -8.60 0.80 25.60
N ASP A 461 -7.79 1.62 24.96
CA ASP A 461 -8.14 2.98 24.53
C ASP A 461 -8.20 3.03 23.00
N ASP A 462 -7.19 2.44 22.35
CA ASP A 462 -7.02 2.36 20.91
C ASP A 462 -6.93 0.90 20.44
N VAL A 463 -7.36 0.64 19.21
CA VAL A 463 -7.41 -0.69 18.58
C VAL A 463 -6.55 -0.71 17.32
N ILE A 464 -5.67 -1.70 17.20
CA ILE A 464 -5.02 -2.07 15.94
C ILE A 464 -5.72 -3.32 15.41
N LEU A 465 -6.37 -3.20 14.26
CA LEU A 465 -7.02 -4.31 13.58
C LEU A 465 -6.07 -4.90 12.54
N GLY A 466 -5.48 -6.04 12.92
CA GLY A 466 -4.50 -6.81 12.18
C GLY A 466 -5.03 -8.06 11.48
N ALA A 467 -6.33 -8.33 11.58
CA ALA A 467 -6.97 -9.49 10.98
C ALA A 467 -6.95 -9.39 9.45
N SER A 468 -6.88 -10.55 8.78
CA SER A 468 -6.97 -10.62 7.32
C SER A 468 -8.37 -10.26 6.85
N LEU A 469 -8.48 -9.79 5.61
CA LEU A 469 -9.74 -9.38 4.99
C LEU A 469 -10.83 -10.46 5.07
N GLY A 470 -10.47 -11.73 4.87
CA GLY A 470 -11.41 -12.85 4.90
C GLY A 470 -12.11 -13.04 6.26
N SER A 471 -11.52 -12.55 7.36
CA SER A 471 -12.13 -12.61 8.69
C SER A 471 -13.00 -11.38 9.01
N LEU A 472 -12.84 -10.27 8.26
CA LEU A 472 -13.42 -8.97 8.64
C LEU A 472 -14.95 -8.94 8.60
N HIS A 473 -15.57 -9.66 7.64
CA HIS A 473 -17.04 -9.69 7.49
C HIS A 473 -17.77 -10.08 8.78
N TYR A 474 -17.17 -10.95 9.60
CA TYR A 474 -17.76 -11.42 10.84
C TYR A 474 -17.55 -10.45 12.00
N MET A 475 -16.41 -9.79 12.07
CA MET A 475 -16.03 -8.94 13.20
C MET A 475 -16.36 -7.45 13.03
N THR A 476 -16.68 -6.98 11.81
CA THR A 476 -16.97 -5.56 11.56
C THR A 476 -18.39 -5.25 11.00
N PRO A 477 -19.47 -5.96 11.36
CA PRO A 477 -20.79 -5.70 10.79
C PRO A 477 -21.30 -4.29 11.10
N GLU A 478 -21.06 -3.79 12.32
CA GLU A 478 -21.46 -2.43 12.72
C GLU A 478 -20.71 -1.36 11.93
N LEU A 479 -19.41 -1.57 11.66
CA LEU A 479 -18.59 -0.63 10.88
C LEU A 479 -19.08 -0.57 9.42
N ALA A 480 -19.45 -1.72 8.83
CA ALA A 480 -20.00 -1.78 7.48
C ALA A 480 -21.40 -1.15 7.37
N VAL A 481 -22.18 -1.12 8.46
CA VAL A 481 -23.43 -0.36 8.54
C VAL A 481 -23.15 1.14 8.63
N ALA A 482 -22.22 1.54 9.50
CA ALA A 482 -21.91 2.94 9.78
C ALA A 482 -21.07 3.65 8.71
N SER A 483 -20.31 2.93 7.88
CA SER A 483 -19.43 3.50 6.86
C SER A 483 -19.63 2.84 5.49
N PRO A 484 -20.08 3.60 4.47
CA PRO A 484 -20.13 3.13 3.09
C PRO A 484 -18.77 2.71 2.53
N ARG A 485 -17.67 3.36 2.97
CA ARG A 485 -16.31 2.97 2.60
C ARG A 485 -15.94 1.57 3.11
N TRP A 486 -16.31 1.24 4.36
CA TRP A 486 -16.10 -0.11 4.90
C TRP A 486 -16.89 -1.16 4.14
N ARG A 487 -18.17 -0.92 3.89
CA ARG A 487 -19.00 -1.83 3.10
C ARG A 487 -18.40 -2.07 1.72
N ALA A 488 -18.05 -1.00 1.02
CA ALA A 488 -17.44 -1.10 -0.30
C ALA A 488 -16.09 -1.82 -0.28
N MET A 489 -15.24 -1.61 0.75
CA MET A 489 -13.99 -2.35 0.90
C MET A 489 -14.25 -3.86 1.01
N LEU A 490 -15.16 -4.25 1.90
CA LEU A 490 -15.53 -5.65 2.12
C LEU A 490 -16.16 -6.29 0.86
N ASP A 491 -16.92 -5.53 0.07
CA ASP A 491 -17.57 -6.03 -1.14
C ASP A 491 -16.65 -6.08 -2.37
N ARG A 492 -15.65 -5.17 -2.45
CA ARG A 492 -14.86 -4.92 -3.68
C ARG A 492 -13.43 -5.39 -3.61
N VAL A 493 -12.84 -5.53 -2.42
CA VAL A 493 -11.53 -6.16 -2.25
C VAL A 493 -11.79 -7.64 -2.06
N GLN A 494 -11.32 -8.46 -2.99
CA GLN A 494 -11.62 -9.89 -3.02
C GLN A 494 -10.55 -10.73 -2.35
N THR A 495 -10.91 -11.97 -2.01
CA THR A 495 -9.98 -12.98 -1.52
C THR A 495 -10.17 -14.29 -2.26
N VAL A 496 -9.11 -15.09 -2.37
CA VAL A 496 -9.12 -16.41 -3.02
C VAL A 496 -8.57 -17.48 -2.08
N SER A 497 -9.10 -18.70 -2.21
CA SER A 497 -8.53 -19.87 -1.56
C SER A 497 -7.21 -20.25 -2.21
N THR A 498 -6.32 -20.88 -1.46
CA THR A 498 -5.06 -21.44 -2.00
C THR A 498 -4.84 -22.84 -1.46
N HIS A 499 -3.97 -23.60 -2.11
CA HIS A 499 -3.51 -24.88 -1.58
C HIS A 499 -2.01 -25.05 -1.77
N ALA A 500 -1.45 -25.97 -1.01
CA ALA A 500 -0.03 -26.29 -1.06
C ALA A 500 0.20 -27.79 -0.84
N ALA A 501 1.30 -28.28 -1.40
CA ALA A 501 1.83 -29.61 -1.12
C ALA A 501 3.34 -29.54 -0.92
N GLN A 502 3.89 -30.36 -0.03
CA GLN A 502 5.33 -30.44 0.17
C GLN A 502 5.78 -31.90 0.10
N PHE A 503 6.76 -32.17 -0.75
CA PHE A 503 7.35 -33.49 -0.93
C PHE A 503 8.80 -33.50 -0.45
N TRP A 504 9.08 -34.39 0.50
CA TRP A 504 10.44 -34.75 0.87
C TRP A 504 10.84 -35.97 0.04
N MET A 505 12.05 -35.97 -0.53
CA MET A 505 12.47 -36.94 -1.53
C MET A 505 13.77 -37.64 -1.14
N ASP A 506 13.88 -38.94 -1.41
CA ASP A 506 15.10 -39.77 -1.25
C ASP A 506 16.11 -39.58 -2.42
N THR A 507 15.82 -38.66 -3.33
CA THR A 507 16.53 -38.39 -4.58
C THR A 507 16.69 -36.88 -4.78
N THR A 508 17.68 -36.46 -5.56
CA THR A 508 17.88 -35.05 -5.91
C THR A 508 17.09 -34.66 -7.17
N PRO A 509 16.82 -33.36 -7.43
CA PRO A 509 16.25 -32.90 -8.69
C PRO A 509 17.09 -33.31 -9.92
N GLU A 510 18.42 -33.31 -9.79
CA GLU A 510 19.35 -33.75 -10.83
C GLU A 510 19.14 -35.23 -11.20
N ASP A 511 19.09 -36.10 -10.20
CA ASP A 511 18.83 -37.54 -10.39
C ASP A 511 17.44 -37.79 -10.99
N MET A 512 16.48 -36.91 -10.70
CA MET A 512 15.14 -36.91 -11.28
C MET A 512 15.07 -36.34 -12.72
N GLY A 513 16.17 -35.83 -13.26
CA GLY A 513 16.31 -35.36 -14.64
C GLY A 513 16.02 -33.88 -14.86
N TRP A 514 15.89 -33.07 -13.79
CA TRP A 514 15.65 -31.63 -13.89
C TRP A 514 16.78 -30.90 -14.63
N ASN A 515 18.04 -31.17 -14.27
CA ASN A 515 19.20 -30.50 -14.85
C ASN A 515 19.30 -30.74 -16.36
N ASP A 516 19.07 -31.97 -16.81
CA ASP A 516 19.07 -32.34 -18.22
C ASP A 516 17.98 -31.59 -19.00
N LEU A 517 16.79 -31.44 -18.40
CA LEU A 517 15.67 -30.74 -19.01
C LEU A 517 15.95 -29.23 -19.15
N VAL A 518 16.49 -28.59 -18.11
CA VAL A 518 16.84 -27.15 -18.17
C VAL A 518 17.94 -26.90 -19.19
N ALA A 519 19.01 -27.72 -19.18
CA ALA A 519 20.13 -27.58 -20.10
C ALA A 519 19.76 -27.77 -21.58
N LYS A 520 18.67 -28.50 -21.86
CA LYS A 520 18.17 -28.70 -23.23
C LYS A 520 17.62 -27.41 -23.86
N TYR A 521 17.02 -26.51 -23.06
CA TYR A 521 16.25 -25.35 -23.55
C TYR A 521 16.75 -24.00 -23.03
N ASN A 522 17.90 -23.97 -22.37
CA ASN A 522 18.52 -22.75 -21.85
C ASN A 522 20.02 -22.77 -22.10
N GLU A 523 20.54 -21.61 -22.50
CA GLU A 523 21.97 -21.38 -22.64
C GLU A 523 22.56 -20.83 -21.33
N GLY A 524 23.89 -20.86 -21.20
CA GLY A 524 24.60 -20.27 -20.06
C GLY A 524 24.91 -21.25 -18.91
N ASP A 525 25.30 -20.70 -17.76
CA ASP A 525 25.78 -21.45 -16.60
C ASP A 525 24.64 -22.19 -15.89
N GLN A 526 24.68 -23.53 -15.90
CA GLN A 526 23.67 -24.40 -15.28
C GLN A 526 24.13 -25.02 -13.94
N THR A 527 25.08 -24.39 -13.24
CA THR A 527 25.63 -24.91 -11.97
C THR A 527 24.69 -24.76 -10.77
N ASP A 528 23.87 -23.70 -10.72
CA ASP A 528 22.83 -23.51 -9.71
C ASP A 528 21.47 -23.48 -10.39
N LEU A 529 20.63 -24.48 -10.06
CA LEU A 529 19.29 -24.68 -10.62
C LEU A 529 18.20 -24.70 -9.56
N ARG A 530 18.54 -24.29 -8.33
CA ARG A 530 17.54 -24.07 -7.28
C ARG A 530 16.59 -22.99 -7.76
N THR A 531 15.30 -23.24 -7.70
CA THR A 531 14.35 -22.34 -8.38
C THR A 531 13.14 -22.05 -7.53
N VAL A 532 12.48 -20.94 -7.88
CA VAL A 532 11.02 -20.84 -7.83
C VAL A 532 10.54 -20.84 -9.26
N MET A 533 9.81 -21.88 -9.65
CA MET A 533 9.19 -22.03 -10.96
C MET A 533 7.70 -21.74 -10.87
N THR A 534 7.13 -21.05 -11.85
CA THR A 534 5.69 -20.81 -11.97
C THR A 534 5.20 -21.06 -13.41
N SER A 535 3.92 -20.79 -13.70
CA SER A 535 3.27 -20.96 -15.00
C SER A 535 3.06 -22.42 -15.39
N PHE A 536 3.19 -23.35 -14.43
CA PHE A 536 3.09 -24.78 -14.68
C PHE A 536 1.63 -25.28 -14.68
N ALA A 537 1.44 -26.59 -14.67
CA ALA A 537 0.11 -27.19 -14.77
C ALA A 537 -0.60 -27.21 -13.42
N GLU A 538 -1.91 -26.92 -13.42
CA GLU A 538 -2.78 -27.05 -12.26
C GLU A 538 -2.98 -28.51 -11.84
N PRO A 539 -3.22 -28.78 -10.54
CA PRO A 539 -3.53 -27.85 -9.45
C PRO A 539 -2.29 -27.35 -8.68
N LEU A 540 -1.07 -27.53 -9.19
CA LEU A 540 0.16 -27.11 -8.49
C LEU A 540 1.10 -26.48 -9.51
N ASP A 541 0.81 -25.23 -9.87
CA ASP A 541 1.47 -24.47 -10.94
C ASP A 541 2.82 -23.84 -10.55
N THR A 542 3.13 -23.83 -9.24
CA THR A 542 4.33 -23.24 -8.69
C THR A 542 5.13 -24.29 -7.93
N TRP A 543 6.45 -24.35 -8.17
CA TRP A 543 7.40 -25.22 -7.48
C TRP A 543 8.59 -24.42 -6.94
N ALA A 544 8.88 -24.54 -5.65
CA ALA A 544 10.14 -24.10 -5.07
C ALA A 544 10.99 -25.29 -4.61
N ASP A 545 12.27 -25.27 -4.98
CA ASP A 545 13.27 -26.16 -4.40
C ASP A 545 13.67 -25.64 -3.02
N MET A 546 13.33 -26.38 -1.97
CA MET A 546 13.58 -26.03 -0.56
C MET A 546 14.59 -26.97 0.10
N THR A 547 15.44 -27.63 -0.70
CA THR A 547 16.47 -28.58 -0.21
C THR A 547 17.38 -27.98 0.86
N ASP A 548 17.65 -26.66 0.81
CA ASP A 548 18.45 -25.96 1.81
C ASP A 548 17.85 -26.02 3.24
N LEU A 549 16.56 -26.35 3.38
CA LEU A 549 15.88 -26.42 4.67
C LEU A 549 16.12 -27.74 5.43
N ILE A 550 16.61 -28.79 4.77
CA ILE A 550 16.81 -30.12 5.40
C ILE A 550 17.71 -30.01 6.63
N GLY A 551 18.77 -29.18 6.56
CA GLY A 551 19.68 -28.94 7.68
C GLY A 551 19.07 -28.17 8.86
N ARG A 552 17.81 -27.78 8.77
CA ARG A 552 17.01 -27.12 9.82
C ARG A 552 15.90 -27.99 10.36
N GLU A 553 15.77 -29.20 9.84
CA GLU A 553 14.83 -30.23 10.29
C GLU A 553 15.63 -31.28 11.11
N ASP A 554 14.95 -32.02 11.97
CA ASP A 554 15.50 -32.98 12.93
C ASP A 554 15.26 -34.43 12.47
N TRP A 555 15.77 -34.78 11.29
CA TRP A 555 15.58 -36.09 10.68
C TRP A 555 16.44 -37.19 11.31
N THR A 556 15.89 -38.41 11.37
CA THR A 556 16.68 -39.61 11.61
C THR A 556 17.48 -40.00 10.36
N ASP A 557 18.63 -40.65 10.52
CA ASP A 557 19.48 -41.10 9.41
C ASP A 557 18.84 -42.30 8.66
N PRO A 558 18.78 -42.28 7.31
CA PRO A 558 19.16 -41.18 6.41
C PRO A 558 18.10 -40.08 6.32
N PRO A 559 18.49 -38.79 6.28
CA PRO A 559 17.56 -37.70 6.01
C PRO A 559 17.11 -37.71 4.53
N PRO A 560 16.04 -36.97 4.18
CA PRO A 560 15.70 -36.72 2.79
C PRO A 560 16.87 -36.02 2.06
N LYS A 561 16.93 -36.19 0.74
CA LYS A 561 17.95 -35.57 -0.13
C LYS A 561 17.49 -34.28 -0.80
N SER A 562 16.18 -34.11 -0.99
CA SER A 562 15.62 -32.85 -1.51
C SER A 562 14.21 -32.60 -0.97
N ILE A 563 13.79 -31.34 -1.08
CA ILE A 563 12.46 -30.88 -0.68
C ILE A 563 11.86 -30.06 -1.81
N ALA A 564 10.64 -30.40 -2.22
CA ALA A 564 9.88 -29.67 -3.21
C ALA A 564 8.60 -29.10 -2.58
N TYR A 565 8.47 -27.78 -2.58
CA TYR A 565 7.25 -27.09 -2.14
C TYR A 565 6.44 -26.65 -3.35
N PHE A 566 5.14 -26.89 -3.31
CA PHE A 566 4.22 -26.53 -4.37
C PHE A 566 3.07 -25.70 -3.83
N CYS A 567 2.57 -24.77 -4.64
CA CYS A 567 1.34 -24.04 -4.36
C CYS A 567 0.65 -23.60 -5.65
N SER A 568 -0.61 -23.17 -5.52
CA SER A 568 -1.45 -22.62 -6.59
C SER A 568 -2.72 -22.01 -5.95
N PRO A 569 -3.49 -21.15 -6.64
CA PRO A 569 -4.87 -20.87 -6.25
C PRO A 569 -5.69 -22.18 -6.12
N ALA A 570 -6.69 -22.17 -5.26
CA ALA A 570 -7.62 -23.29 -5.10
C ALA A 570 -9.05 -22.81 -5.33
N GLU A 571 -9.88 -23.66 -5.94
CA GLU A 571 -11.32 -23.45 -5.93
C GLU A 571 -11.83 -23.39 -4.49
N ASP A 572 -12.93 -22.64 -4.27
CA ASP A 572 -13.50 -22.54 -2.92
C ASP A 572 -13.99 -23.90 -2.38
N ALA A 573 -14.08 -23.99 -1.05
CA ALA A 573 -14.39 -25.24 -0.35
C ALA A 573 -15.68 -25.91 -0.88
N GLY A 574 -15.54 -27.19 -1.27
CA GLY A 574 -16.64 -28.00 -1.76
C GLY A 574 -17.01 -27.80 -3.24
N VAL A 575 -16.23 -26.99 -3.98
CA VAL A 575 -16.37 -26.83 -5.44
C VAL A 575 -15.58 -27.93 -6.18
N ALA A 576 -14.32 -28.13 -5.82
CA ALA A 576 -13.45 -29.10 -6.49
C ALA A 576 -13.87 -30.55 -6.27
N ASP A 577 -13.76 -31.36 -7.32
CA ASP A 577 -13.97 -32.82 -7.26
C ASP A 577 -12.80 -33.53 -6.55
N GLY A 578 -13.15 -34.52 -5.71
CA GLY A 578 -12.17 -35.34 -4.98
C GLY A 578 -11.42 -34.59 -3.88
N THR A 579 -10.49 -35.28 -3.24
CA THR A 579 -9.60 -34.74 -2.22
C THR A 579 -8.36 -34.09 -2.82
N MET A 580 -7.70 -33.19 -2.09
CA MET A 580 -6.42 -32.60 -2.49
C MET A 580 -5.37 -33.67 -2.83
N GLN A 581 -5.31 -34.76 -2.06
CA GLN A 581 -4.41 -35.88 -2.29
C GLN A 581 -4.70 -36.59 -3.62
N GLU A 582 -5.97 -36.84 -3.93
CA GLU A 582 -6.38 -37.48 -5.20
C GLU A 582 -6.03 -36.61 -6.41
N ARG A 583 -6.34 -35.30 -6.34
CA ARG A 583 -6.01 -34.34 -7.40
C ARG A 583 -4.50 -34.21 -7.59
N THR A 584 -3.75 -34.08 -6.49
CA THR A 584 -2.29 -33.99 -6.51
C THR A 584 -1.66 -35.27 -7.07
N LYS A 585 -2.21 -36.44 -6.74
CA LYS A 585 -1.74 -37.72 -7.28
C LYS A 585 -1.99 -37.85 -8.77
N ALA A 586 -3.16 -37.44 -9.26
CA ALA A 586 -3.48 -37.42 -10.68
C ALA A 586 -2.51 -36.49 -11.43
N TRP A 587 -2.36 -35.26 -10.94
CA TRP A 587 -1.41 -34.29 -11.47
C TRP A 587 0.03 -34.80 -11.45
N ALA A 588 0.50 -35.41 -10.36
CA ALA A 588 1.86 -35.90 -10.28
C ALA A 588 2.13 -36.98 -11.34
N ASN A 589 1.16 -37.87 -11.58
CA ASN A 589 1.29 -38.93 -12.57
C ASN A 589 1.39 -38.41 -14.01
N GLU A 590 0.80 -37.26 -14.31
CA GLU A 590 0.68 -36.72 -15.67
C GLU A 590 1.64 -35.57 -15.94
N GLN A 591 1.72 -34.61 -15.01
CA GLN A 591 2.43 -33.34 -15.17
C GLN A 591 3.79 -33.36 -14.47
N LEU A 592 3.88 -33.76 -13.20
CA LEU A 592 5.16 -33.71 -12.47
C LEU A 592 6.25 -34.58 -13.13
N VAL A 593 5.88 -35.69 -13.76
CA VAL A 593 6.82 -36.52 -14.55
C VAL A 593 7.34 -35.85 -15.82
N ARG A 594 6.70 -34.78 -16.31
CA ARG A 594 7.22 -33.95 -17.43
C ARG A 594 8.32 -33.00 -16.93
N LEU A 595 8.18 -32.54 -15.69
CA LEU A 595 9.18 -31.71 -14.99
C LEU A 595 10.38 -32.53 -14.53
N TRP A 596 10.13 -33.77 -14.08
CA TRP A 596 11.11 -34.72 -13.59
C TRP A 596 11.08 -36.03 -14.41
N PRO A 597 11.65 -36.04 -15.63
CA PRO A 597 11.51 -37.15 -16.57
C PRO A 597 12.00 -38.51 -16.04
N LYS A 598 13.01 -38.52 -15.16
CA LYS A 598 13.58 -39.74 -14.57
C LYS A 598 12.82 -40.21 -13.32
N ALA A 599 11.86 -39.43 -12.81
CA ALA A 599 10.96 -39.83 -11.73
C ALA A 599 9.74 -40.64 -12.21
N LYS A 600 9.73 -41.05 -13.49
CA LYS A 600 8.62 -41.78 -14.12
C LYS A 600 8.83 -43.29 -14.09
N LYS A 601 7.89 -44.03 -13.52
CA LYS A 601 7.87 -45.51 -13.50
C LYS A 601 6.50 -46.04 -13.94
N GLY A 602 6.49 -46.91 -14.95
CA GLY A 602 5.24 -47.48 -15.48
C GLY A 602 4.27 -46.43 -16.04
N GLY A 603 4.80 -45.31 -16.55
CA GLY A 603 4.00 -44.22 -17.09
C GLY A 603 3.54 -43.18 -16.05
N LYS A 604 3.82 -43.39 -14.77
CA LYS A 604 3.32 -42.60 -13.62
C LYS A 604 4.47 -42.10 -12.75
N PHE A 605 4.17 -41.24 -11.77
CA PHE A 605 5.17 -40.79 -10.81
C PHE A 605 5.60 -41.95 -9.90
N ASP A 606 6.91 -42.14 -9.73
CA ASP A 606 7.45 -43.16 -8.84
C ASP A 606 7.42 -42.70 -7.38
N MET A 607 6.30 -43.01 -6.70
CA MET A 607 6.12 -42.69 -5.28
C MET A 607 7.16 -43.33 -4.35
N SER A 608 7.94 -44.32 -4.82
CA SER A 608 9.00 -44.91 -3.99
C SER A 608 10.15 -43.94 -3.72
N LEU A 609 10.25 -42.87 -4.51
CA LEU A 609 11.21 -41.78 -4.39
C LEU A 609 10.91 -40.81 -3.24
N LEU A 610 9.70 -40.83 -2.68
CA LEU A 610 9.32 -39.98 -1.55
C LEU A 610 9.97 -40.47 -0.26
N HIS A 611 10.37 -39.55 0.61
CA HIS A 611 10.93 -39.86 1.91
C HIS A 611 9.83 -39.99 2.96
N ASP A 612 9.86 -41.10 3.73
CA ASP A 612 9.09 -41.30 4.95
C ASP A 612 9.68 -42.49 5.72
N ASN A 613 9.98 -42.31 7.01
CA ASN A 613 10.66 -43.31 7.84
C ASN A 613 9.73 -44.43 8.33
N ASP A 614 8.41 -44.20 8.35
CA ASP A 614 7.43 -45.11 8.94
C ASP A 614 6.60 -45.87 7.90
N ALA A 615 6.57 -45.39 6.66
CA ALA A 615 5.82 -45.96 5.55
C ALA A 615 6.41 -47.29 5.08
N LYS A 616 5.55 -48.29 4.88
CA LYS A 616 5.91 -49.64 4.41
C LYS A 616 5.71 -49.78 2.91
N THR A 617 4.94 -48.89 2.30
CA THR A 617 4.63 -48.92 0.87
C THR A 617 4.83 -47.54 0.22
N PRO A 618 5.10 -47.49 -1.10
CA PRO A 618 5.14 -46.21 -1.83
C PRO A 618 3.85 -45.39 -1.71
N ALA A 619 2.68 -46.03 -1.60
CA ALA A 619 1.42 -45.32 -1.42
C ALA A 619 1.35 -44.62 -0.05
N GLU A 620 1.73 -45.31 1.02
CA GLU A 620 1.82 -44.72 2.37
C GLU A 620 2.82 -43.55 2.40
N LYS A 621 3.95 -43.65 1.69
CA LYS A 621 4.91 -42.53 1.54
C LYS A 621 4.23 -41.27 0.99
N PHE A 622 3.36 -41.41 -0.01
CA PHE A 622 2.59 -40.29 -0.58
C PHE A 622 1.56 -39.73 0.39
N GLU A 623 0.75 -40.58 1.02
CA GLU A 623 -0.27 -40.14 1.98
C GLU A 623 0.34 -39.40 3.19
N ASN A 624 1.59 -39.72 3.53
CA ASN A 624 2.31 -39.10 4.64
C ASN A 624 2.99 -37.77 4.29
N GLN A 625 2.98 -37.35 3.01
CA GLN A 625 3.45 -36.02 2.62
C GLN A 625 2.53 -34.93 3.16
N TYR A 626 2.94 -33.67 3.04
CA TYR A 626 2.15 -32.55 3.57
C TYR A 626 1.25 -31.98 2.48
N PHE A 627 -0.03 -31.82 2.79
CA PHE A 627 -1.05 -31.22 1.91
C PHE A 627 -1.88 -30.24 2.74
N ARG A 628 -2.19 -29.09 2.16
CA ARG A 628 -2.92 -28.02 2.85
C ARG A 628 -3.84 -27.28 1.90
N GLU A 629 -5.05 -26.97 2.37
CA GLU A 629 -6.03 -26.13 1.68
C GLU A 629 -6.42 -24.96 2.61
N ASN A 630 -6.33 -23.73 2.11
CA ASN A 630 -6.52 -22.47 2.83
C ASN A 630 -7.85 -21.83 2.43
N PHE A 631 -8.96 -22.37 2.93
CA PHE A 631 -10.30 -21.99 2.45
C PHE A 631 -10.95 -20.84 3.20
N TYR A 632 -10.65 -20.66 4.48
CA TYR A 632 -11.50 -19.89 5.38
C TYR A 632 -10.77 -18.69 5.98
N GLY A 633 -11.53 -17.61 6.16
CA GLY A 633 -11.14 -16.45 6.98
C GLY A 633 -9.71 -15.97 6.72
N SER A 634 -8.87 -16.06 7.74
CA SER A 634 -7.55 -15.46 7.79
C SER A 634 -6.52 -16.08 6.87
N GLU A 635 -6.77 -17.31 6.41
CA GLU A 635 -5.88 -18.08 5.53
C GLU A 635 -6.02 -17.67 4.04
N ARG A 636 -7.14 -17.04 3.67
CA ARG A 636 -7.42 -16.67 2.27
C ARG A 636 -6.50 -15.55 1.79
N TYR A 637 -5.97 -15.71 0.57
CA TYR A 637 -5.12 -14.71 -0.06
C TYR A 637 -5.91 -13.46 -0.46
N VAL A 638 -5.36 -12.26 -0.26
CA VAL A 638 -6.01 -10.99 -0.60
C VAL A 638 -5.63 -10.59 -2.02
N MET A 639 -6.62 -10.54 -2.91
CA MET A 639 -6.41 -10.34 -4.33
C MET A 639 -6.24 -8.87 -4.71
N SER A 640 -5.62 -8.67 -5.88
CA SER A 640 -5.41 -7.36 -6.52
C SER A 640 -6.34 -7.19 -7.73
N VAL A 641 -7.62 -7.51 -7.58
CA VAL A 641 -8.58 -7.49 -8.69
C VAL A 641 -8.74 -6.08 -9.26
N PRO A 642 -9.06 -5.93 -10.57
CA PRO A 642 -9.26 -4.63 -11.19
C PRO A 642 -10.26 -3.78 -10.41
N ASN A 643 -9.98 -2.48 -10.36
CA ASN A 643 -10.80 -1.46 -9.73
C ASN A 643 -10.91 -1.59 -8.19
N SER A 644 -10.13 -2.45 -7.53
CA SER A 644 -10.21 -2.65 -6.08
C SER A 644 -9.42 -1.61 -5.28
N VAL A 645 -8.38 -1.03 -5.86
CA VAL A 645 -7.41 -0.15 -5.18
C VAL A 645 -8.06 1.07 -4.52
N GLN A 646 -9.06 1.68 -5.15
CA GLN A 646 -9.80 2.83 -4.60
C GLN A 646 -10.66 2.50 -3.36
N TYR A 647 -10.99 1.22 -3.14
CA TYR A 647 -11.81 0.78 -2.02
C TYR A 647 -10.98 0.35 -0.81
N ARG A 648 -9.67 0.17 -0.98
CA ARG A 648 -8.76 -0.13 0.13
C ARG A 648 -8.67 1.08 1.06
N LEU A 649 -8.86 0.86 2.36
CA LEU A 649 -8.75 1.92 3.37
C LEU A 649 -7.27 2.16 3.74
N PRO A 650 -6.81 3.42 3.89
CA PRO A 650 -5.48 3.71 4.44
C PRO A 650 -5.34 3.20 5.89
N PRO A 651 -4.13 2.84 6.36
CA PRO A 651 -3.87 2.34 7.72
C PRO A 651 -4.38 3.25 8.85
N ASP A 652 -4.28 4.56 8.68
CA ASP A 652 -4.77 5.59 9.59
C ASP A 652 -6.15 6.14 9.14
N GLY A 653 -6.71 5.64 8.04
CA GLY A 653 -7.92 6.16 7.40
C GLY A 653 -9.18 5.35 7.62
N SER A 654 -9.31 4.66 8.78
CA SER A 654 -10.42 3.73 9.07
C SER A 654 -11.79 4.40 9.14
N GLY A 655 -11.88 5.68 9.46
CA GLY A 655 -13.15 6.37 9.70
C GLY A 655 -13.73 6.20 11.11
N PHE A 656 -12.96 5.60 12.03
CA PHE A 656 -13.29 5.50 13.46
C PHE A 656 -12.11 5.97 14.31
N ALA A 657 -12.39 6.79 15.33
CA ALA A 657 -11.38 7.66 15.96
C ALA A 657 -10.28 6.94 16.75
N ASN A 658 -10.51 5.68 17.12
CA ASN A 658 -9.60 4.85 17.90
C ASN A 658 -9.33 3.49 17.22
N LEU A 659 -9.51 3.40 15.90
CA LEU A 659 -9.25 2.19 15.11
C LEU A 659 -8.21 2.46 14.03
N TYR A 660 -7.14 1.67 14.05
CA TYR A 660 -6.04 1.71 13.10
C TYR A 660 -5.91 0.35 12.42
N LEU A 661 -5.57 0.33 11.14
CA LEU A 661 -5.65 -0.84 10.28
C LEU A 661 -4.25 -1.29 9.87
N ALA A 662 -3.97 -2.58 10.00
CA ALA A 662 -2.68 -3.15 9.63
C ALA A 662 -2.85 -4.46 8.85
N GLY A 663 -2.61 -4.44 7.55
CA GLY A 663 -2.74 -5.62 6.69
C GLY A 663 -2.50 -5.34 5.22
N ASP A 664 -2.23 -6.40 4.45
CA ASP A 664 -2.00 -6.33 2.99
C ASP A 664 -3.28 -5.99 2.18
N TRP A 665 -4.42 -5.89 2.85
CA TRP A 665 -5.69 -5.41 2.30
C TRP A 665 -5.87 -3.89 2.36
N THR A 666 -5.05 -3.18 3.14
CA THR A 666 -5.10 -1.71 3.24
C THR A 666 -4.49 -1.03 2.01
N ARG A 667 -4.75 0.27 1.86
CA ARG A 667 -4.16 1.09 0.80
C ARG A 667 -2.68 1.33 1.10
N CYS A 668 -1.82 1.02 0.13
CA CYS A 668 -0.39 1.30 0.21
C CYS A 668 0.20 1.45 -1.20
N GLY A 669 1.49 1.76 -1.30
CA GLY A 669 2.18 1.85 -2.59
C GLY A 669 2.56 0.50 -3.20
N ILE A 670 1.85 -0.58 -2.89
CA ILE A 670 1.97 -1.90 -3.57
C ILE A 670 0.59 -2.40 -3.96
N ASN A 671 -0.38 -2.37 -3.04
CA ASN A 671 -1.76 -2.83 -3.22
C ASN A 671 -1.94 -4.30 -3.64
N ALA A 672 -1.00 -5.16 -3.26
CA ALA A 672 -1.05 -6.61 -3.49
C ALA A 672 -0.87 -7.39 -2.19
N GLY A 673 -1.37 -8.63 -2.17
CA GLY A 673 -1.19 -9.54 -1.04
C GLY A 673 0.26 -9.98 -0.90
N CYS A 674 1.07 -9.24 -0.13
CA CYS A 674 2.47 -9.60 0.12
C CYS A 674 3.00 -9.03 1.44
N VAL A 675 4.16 -9.53 1.85
CA VAL A 675 4.82 -9.13 3.10
C VAL A 675 5.16 -7.64 3.11
N GLU A 676 5.65 -7.10 2.00
CA GLU A 676 6.03 -5.68 1.94
C GLU A 676 4.81 -4.77 2.04
N ALA A 677 3.69 -5.11 1.40
CA ALA A 677 2.44 -4.35 1.53
C ALA A 677 1.91 -4.37 2.96
N ALA A 678 1.94 -5.53 3.63
CA ALA A 678 1.57 -5.64 5.04
C ALA A 678 2.53 -4.85 5.95
N THR A 679 3.83 -4.81 5.63
CA THR A 679 4.83 -4.06 6.39
C THR A 679 4.63 -2.55 6.23
N ILE A 680 4.44 -2.06 5.01
CA ILE A 680 4.09 -0.66 4.72
C ILE A 680 2.82 -0.27 5.48
N SER A 681 1.80 -1.14 5.45
CA SER A 681 0.56 -0.95 6.21
C SER A 681 0.80 -0.84 7.71
N GLY A 682 1.59 -1.75 8.29
CA GLY A 682 1.92 -1.74 9.72
C GLY A 682 2.69 -0.49 10.14
N LEU A 683 3.63 -0.02 9.33
CA LEU A 683 4.33 1.24 9.56
C LEU A 683 3.37 2.44 9.48
N GLY A 684 2.48 2.47 8.49
CA GLY A 684 1.44 3.49 8.37
C GLY A 684 0.49 3.50 9.56
N CYS A 685 0.12 2.32 10.07
CA CYS A 685 -0.69 2.15 11.28
C CYS A 685 0.03 2.73 12.51
N ALA A 686 1.30 2.37 12.74
CA ALA A 686 2.09 2.90 13.84
C ALA A 686 2.25 4.43 13.73
N ARG A 687 2.50 4.94 12.52
CA ARG A 687 2.61 6.38 12.24
C ARG A 687 1.31 7.11 12.56
N GLY A 688 0.17 6.59 12.11
CA GLY A 688 -1.14 7.17 12.39
C GLY A 688 -1.53 7.15 13.86
N LEU A 689 -1.22 6.06 14.58
CA LEU A 689 -1.58 5.89 15.99
C LEU A 689 -0.74 6.80 16.89
N THR A 690 0.57 6.80 16.69
CA THR A 690 1.52 7.54 17.54
C THR A 690 1.68 8.99 17.08
N GLY A 691 1.47 9.24 15.79
CA GLY A 691 1.82 10.48 15.11
C GLY A 691 3.31 10.82 15.21
N ALA A 692 4.16 9.81 15.36
CA ALA A 692 5.61 9.92 15.26
C ALA A 692 6.05 9.93 13.80
N ASP A 693 7.21 10.51 13.51
CA ASP A 693 7.80 10.48 12.17
C ASP A 693 8.41 9.09 11.90
N ILE A 694 7.70 8.26 11.14
CA ILE A 694 8.09 6.89 10.78
C ILE A 694 8.27 6.81 9.27
N GLU A 695 9.50 6.49 8.85
CA GLU A 695 9.85 6.35 7.44
C GLU A 695 9.17 5.12 6.80
N ILE A 696 8.58 5.35 5.62
CA ILE A 696 7.94 4.34 4.79
C ILE A 696 8.45 4.49 3.35
N VAL A 697 9.27 3.54 2.91
CA VAL A 697 9.79 3.54 1.53
C VAL A 697 8.72 3.00 0.58
N GLY A 698 8.49 3.70 -0.54
CA GLY A 698 7.57 3.23 -1.58
C GLY A 698 6.09 3.31 -1.22
N GLU A 699 5.71 4.27 -0.37
CA GLU A 699 4.32 4.54 0.04
C GLU A 699 3.39 4.93 -1.12
N GLY A 700 3.95 5.49 -2.20
CA GLY A 700 3.26 5.79 -3.46
C GLY A 700 4.21 5.76 -4.66
N ASP A 701 3.66 5.89 -5.87
CA ASP A 701 4.44 5.92 -7.13
C ASP A 701 5.10 7.28 -7.40
N LEU A 702 4.53 8.34 -6.81
CA LEU A 702 4.98 9.71 -6.92
C LEU A 702 5.25 10.23 -5.50
N GLY A 703 6.36 10.96 -5.35
CA GLY A 703 6.68 11.61 -4.09
C GLY A 703 5.60 12.63 -3.67
N PRO A 704 5.43 12.92 -2.38
CA PRO A 704 4.47 13.94 -1.89
C PRO A 704 4.69 15.35 -2.47
N ASP A 705 5.89 15.63 -2.98
CA ASP A 705 6.30 16.88 -3.62
C ASP A 705 6.32 16.81 -5.15
N ALA A 706 5.86 15.71 -5.74
CA ALA A 706 5.77 15.55 -7.18
C ALA A 706 4.86 16.63 -7.80
N GLY A 707 5.37 17.29 -8.83
CA GLY A 707 4.68 18.38 -9.50
C GLY A 707 5.60 19.09 -10.49
N PRO A 708 5.09 20.03 -11.29
CA PRO A 708 5.88 20.67 -12.34
C PRO A 708 7.11 21.36 -11.78
N SER A 709 8.25 21.39 -12.47
CA SER A 709 9.25 22.40 -12.15
C SER A 709 8.57 23.73 -12.40
N ASP A 710 8.62 24.56 -11.41
CA ASP A 710 9.16 25.88 -11.53
C ASP A 710 9.15 26.53 -12.94
N ALA A 711 9.98 26.08 -13.89
CA ALA A 711 10.02 26.64 -15.24
C ALA A 711 8.75 26.33 -16.05
N THR A 712 8.23 25.11 -16.01
CA THR A 712 6.95 24.74 -16.65
C THR A 712 5.76 25.36 -15.94
N LYS A 713 5.91 25.50 -14.64
CA LYS A 713 5.00 26.25 -13.81
C LYS A 713 4.89 27.74 -14.23
N LEU A 714 5.88 28.34 -14.93
CA LEU A 714 5.79 29.66 -15.63
C LEU A 714 4.78 29.66 -16.79
N ALA A 715 4.62 28.54 -17.49
CA ALA A 715 4.02 28.46 -18.82
C ALA A 715 2.52 28.14 -18.82
N SER A 716 1.90 28.01 -17.65
CA SER A 716 0.54 27.47 -17.49
C SER A 716 -0.55 28.56 -17.56
N PRO A 717 -1.48 28.51 -18.55
CA PRO A 717 -2.58 29.46 -18.68
C PRO A 717 -3.84 28.92 -18.00
N TYR A 718 -3.89 28.83 -16.66
CA TYR A 718 -5.18 28.57 -16.00
C TYR A 718 -5.97 29.88 -15.86
N ALA A 719 -7.03 29.98 -16.67
CA ALA A 719 -8.18 30.86 -16.45
C ALA A 719 -9.01 30.25 -15.30
N GLN A 720 -9.17 30.86 -14.11
CA GLN A 720 -9.91 32.08 -13.75
C GLN A 720 -11.43 31.93 -13.91
N VAL A 721 -12.09 31.37 -12.89
CA VAL A 721 -13.57 31.32 -12.75
C VAL A 721 -14.09 32.27 -11.66
N ALA A 722 -13.22 33.10 -11.07
CA ALA A 722 -13.61 33.99 -9.99
C ALA A 722 -14.75 34.94 -10.43
N PRO A 723 -15.82 35.10 -9.64
CA PRO A 723 -17.00 35.88 -10.01
C PRO A 723 -16.78 37.42 -9.99
N TRP A 724 -15.55 37.88 -9.76
CA TRP A 724 -15.15 39.28 -9.84
C TRP A 724 -14.08 39.47 -10.93
N PRO A 725 -14.03 40.64 -11.61
CA PRO A 725 -12.97 40.90 -12.56
C PRO A 725 -11.63 40.85 -11.80
N LEU A 726 -10.83 39.82 -12.09
CA LEU A 726 -9.50 39.70 -11.52
C LEU A 726 -8.70 40.89 -12.06
N THR A 727 -8.10 41.66 -11.16
CA THR A 727 -6.98 42.51 -11.55
C THR A 727 -5.92 41.61 -12.19
N PRO A 728 -5.06 42.11 -13.12
CA PRO A 728 -4.08 41.27 -13.82
C PRO A 728 -3.14 40.43 -12.93
N VAL A 729 -3.07 40.77 -11.65
CA VAL A 729 -2.27 40.11 -10.60
C VAL A 729 -3.20 39.56 -9.53
N PHE A 730 -3.03 38.30 -9.12
CA PHE A 730 -3.73 37.65 -8.00
C PHE A 730 -2.86 36.48 -7.51
N ALA A 731 -3.09 35.90 -6.34
CA ALA A 731 -2.44 34.66 -5.91
C ALA A 731 -3.27 33.43 -6.30
N THR A 732 -2.64 32.28 -6.51
CA THR A 732 -3.33 31.02 -6.83
C THR A 732 -2.57 29.81 -6.31
N GLY A 733 -3.29 28.75 -5.97
CA GLY A 733 -2.75 27.48 -5.50
C GLY A 733 -3.79 26.36 -5.56
N GLN A 734 -3.45 25.22 -5.00
CA GLN A 734 -4.33 24.07 -4.76
C GLN A 734 -4.28 23.68 -3.28
N ILE A 735 -5.35 23.08 -2.79
CA ILE A 735 -5.47 22.59 -1.41
C ILE A 735 -5.92 21.13 -1.44
N ASP A 736 -5.24 20.34 -0.62
CA ASP A 736 -5.78 19.13 0.02
C ASP A 736 -5.80 19.42 1.52
N GLY A 737 -6.96 19.33 2.16
CA GLY A 737 -7.06 19.71 3.57
C GLY A 737 -8.39 19.39 4.22
N PHE A 738 -8.47 19.65 5.52
CA PHE A 738 -9.69 19.48 6.32
C PHE A 738 -10.29 20.83 6.66
N PHE A 739 -11.57 21.00 6.35
CA PHE A 739 -12.36 22.17 6.72
C PHE A 739 -13.35 21.72 7.81
N SER A 740 -13.37 22.44 8.93
CA SER A 740 -14.31 22.18 10.01
C SER A 740 -14.84 23.48 10.58
N PHE A 741 -16.15 23.51 10.87
CA PHE A 741 -16.84 24.71 11.33
C PHE A 741 -17.41 24.46 12.72
N HIS A 742 -17.09 25.36 13.65
CA HIS A 742 -17.37 25.19 15.08
C HIS A 742 -18.12 26.39 15.65
N ALA A 743 -19.01 26.14 16.61
CA ALA A 743 -19.63 27.17 17.43
C ALA A 743 -18.77 27.41 18.67
N VAL A 744 -18.24 28.62 18.83
CA VAL A 744 -17.28 28.97 19.90
C VAL A 744 -17.81 30.15 20.71
N ASP A 745 -17.46 30.25 22.00
CA ASP A 745 -17.93 31.31 22.89
C ASP A 745 -17.69 32.72 22.33
N ALA A 746 -18.76 33.48 22.14
CA ALA A 746 -18.71 34.77 21.48
C ALA A 746 -17.93 35.82 22.30
N LYS A 747 -17.95 35.73 23.65
CA LYS A 747 -17.22 36.69 24.50
C LYS A 747 -15.71 36.51 24.37
N ALA A 748 -15.24 35.27 24.35
CA ALA A 748 -13.84 34.95 24.14
C ALA A 748 -13.37 35.39 22.75
N LEU A 749 -14.16 35.13 21.71
CA LEU A 749 -13.83 35.58 20.35
C LEU A 749 -13.81 37.11 20.23
N GLN A 750 -14.75 37.81 20.87
CA GLN A 750 -14.77 39.27 20.87
C GLN A 750 -13.53 39.87 21.55
N ALA A 751 -12.92 39.17 22.51
CA ALA A 751 -11.74 39.63 23.24
C ALA A 751 -10.44 39.58 22.41
N VAL A 752 -10.38 38.71 21.38
CA VAL A 752 -9.21 38.60 20.49
C VAL A 752 -9.32 39.49 19.24
N LEU A 753 -10.47 40.15 19.03
CA LEU A 753 -10.65 41.05 17.89
C LEU A 753 -9.87 42.37 18.10
N PRO A 754 -9.22 42.89 17.05
CA PRO A 754 -8.52 44.17 17.13
C PRO A 754 -9.50 45.34 17.34
N LYS A 755 -8.99 46.44 17.91
CA LYS A 755 -9.76 47.67 18.11
C LYS A 755 -10.42 48.14 16.80
N GLY A 756 -11.71 48.48 16.87
CA GLY A 756 -12.53 48.90 15.72
C GLY A 756 -13.21 47.75 14.97
N MET A 757 -13.03 46.50 15.44
CA MET A 757 -13.72 45.31 14.95
C MET A 757 -14.60 44.71 16.07
N SER A 758 -15.78 44.23 15.71
CA SER A 758 -16.66 43.48 16.60
C SER A 758 -17.30 42.32 15.85
N LEU A 759 -17.88 41.37 16.60
CA LEU A 759 -18.70 40.32 16.00
C LEU A 759 -19.95 40.94 15.33
N HIS A 760 -20.32 40.45 14.15
CA HIS A 760 -21.54 40.81 13.44
C HIS A 760 -22.70 39.89 13.87
N PRO A 761 -23.95 40.35 13.90
CA PRO A 761 -25.10 39.47 14.12
C PRO A 761 -25.18 38.32 13.10
N GLN A 762 -25.58 37.13 13.55
CA GLN A 762 -25.67 35.91 12.74
C GLN A 762 -26.70 34.95 13.36
N ALA A 763 -27.21 34.01 12.56
CA ALA A 763 -28.20 33.02 12.99
C ALA A 763 -27.77 31.56 12.74
N LEU A 764 -26.49 31.33 12.44
CA LEU A 764 -25.91 30.01 12.16
C LEU A 764 -25.57 29.21 13.41
N THR A 765 -25.24 29.85 14.53
CA THR A 765 -24.85 29.17 15.77
C THR A 765 -25.76 29.57 16.94
N PRO A 766 -25.86 28.74 18.00
CA PRO A 766 -26.69 29.04 19.17
C PRO A 766 -26.37 30.38 19.84
N GLU A 767 -27.33 30.95 20.55
CA GLU A 767 -27.15 32.21 21.28
C GLU A 767 -25.94 32.13 22.23
N GLY A 768 -25.13 33.20 22.28
CA GLY A 768 -23.89 33.24 23.06
C GLY A 768 -22.66 32.62 22.38
N THR A 769 -22.83 31.99 21.22
CA THR A 769 -21.73 31.43 20.42
C THR A 769 -21.58 32.15 19.07
N HIS A 770 -20.47 31.90 18.37
CA HIS A 770 -20.16 32.48 17.08
C HIS A 770 -19.43 31.48 16.16
N PRO A 771 -19.61 31.55 14.83
CA PRO A 771 -18.97 30.64 13.88
C PRO A 771 -17.46 30.85 13.75
N VAL A 772 -16.71 29.76 13.87
CA VAL A 772 -15.26 29.69 13.58
C VAL A 772 -15.00 28.60 12.55
N ALA A 773 -14.29 28.94 11.48
CA ALA A 773 -13.76 27.96 10.54
C ALA A 773 -12.31 27.62 10.88
N MET A 774 -12.00 26.33 10.93
CA MET A 774 -10.64 25.81 11.04
C MET A 774 -10.29 25.05 9.77
N LEU A 775 -9.25 25.53 9.09
CA LEU A 775 -8.77 24.98 7.82
C LEU A 775 -7.36 24.42 8.03
N ALA A 776 -7.22 23.11 7.88
CA ALA A 776 -5.99 22.37 8.13
C ALA A 776 -5.49 21.80 6.80
N ASN A 777 -4.56 22.53 6.15
CA ASN A 777 -4.32 22.37 4.72
C ASN A 777 -2.88 21.99 4.41
N GLN A 778 -2.71 21.20 3.34
CA GLN A 778 -1.53 21.21 2.49
C GLN A 778 -1.78 22.14 1.30
N GLN A 779 -0.94 23.16 1.20
CA GLN A 779 -0.93 24.15 0.13
C GLN A 779 0.02 23.71 -0.98
N MET A 780 -0.48 23.61 -2.21
CA MET A 780 0.27 23.11 -3.36
C MET A 780 0.37 24.16 -4.47
N GLY A 781 1.58 24.36 -5.00
CA GLY A 781 1.82 25.22 -6.17
C GLY A 781 1.43 26.70 -5.99
N VAL A 782 1.50 27.22 -4.76
CA VAL A 782 1.09 28.59 -4.40
C VAL A 782 2.01 29.64 -5.01
N ARG A 783 1.44 30.68 -5.62
CA ARG A 783 2.20 31.78 -6.26
C ARG A 783 1.33 33.00 -6.53
N LEU A 784 1.94 34.12 -6.92
CA LEU A 784 1.24 35.17 -7.68
C LEU A 784 1.04 34.73 -9.14
N SER A 785 -0.03 35.20 -9.79
CA SER A 785 -0.48 34.81 -11.13
C SER A 785 0.48 35.27 -12.23
N LEU A 786 1.11 36.42 -12.03
CA LEU A 786 2.19 36.93 -12.87
C LEU A 786 3.51 36.22 -12.60
N LEU A 787 3.68 35.67 -11.40
CA LEU A 787 4.87 34.92 -11.08
C LEU A 787 4.73 33.52 -11.68
N PRO A 788 5.81 32.96 -12.18
CA PRO A 788 5.83 31.52 -12.32
C PRO A 788 5.70 30.80 -11.03
N LYS A 789 5.20 29.56 -11.07
CA LYS A 789 5.30 28.78 -9.85
C LYS A 789 6.76 28.38 -9.49
N LEU A 790 7.82 28.67 -10.29
CA LEU A 790 9.24 28.58 -9.83
C LEU A 790 9.54 29.50 -8.68
N LEU A 791 9.01 30.69 -8.82
CA LEU A 791 9.06 31.72 -7.79
C LEU A 791 7.86 31.58 -6.85
N GLY A 792 7.09 30.49 -7.02
CA GLY A 792 6.05 30.06 -6.11
C GLY A 792 6.64 29.35 -4.91
N TYR A 793 5.79 29.10 -3.93
CA TYR A 793 6.17 28.43 -2.71
C TYR A 793 6.22 26.92 -2.96
N ARG A 794 7.27 26.25 -2.43
CA ARG A 794 7.26 24.79 -2.25
C ARG A 794 6.02 24.38 -1.48
N ASN A 795 5.48 23.19 -1.74
CA ASN A 795 4.33 22.67 -1.01
C ASN A 795 4.57 22.77 0.50
N TYR A 796 3.56 23.23 1.23
CA TYR A 796 3.69 23.54 2.65
C TYR A 796 2.39 23.30 3.39
N PHE A 797 2.47 23.07 4.68
CA PHE A 797 1.30 22.95 5.54
C PHE A 797 0.92 24.33 6.07
N GLU A 798 -0.38 24.62 6.08
CA GLU A 798 -0.97 25.86 6.57
C GLU A 798 -2.23 25.57 7.39
N ALA A 799 -2.22 26.02 8.64
CA ALA A 799 -3.31 25.96 9.59
C ALA A 799 -3.93 27.35 9.74
N ILE A 800 -5.21 27.49 9.43
CA ILE A 800 -5.94 28.75 9.47
C ILE A 800 -7.09 28.63 10.47
N ILE A 801 -7.20 29.61 11.37
CA ILE A 801 -8.40 29.86 12.17
C ILE A 801 -9.02 31.14 11.66
N ALA A 802 -10.29 31.06 11.29
CA ALA A 802 -11.09 32.17 10.77
C ALA A 802 -12.30 32.41 11.68
N ILE A 803 -12.40 33.60 12.25
CA ILE A 803 -13.60 34.08 12.92
C ILE A 803 -14.48 34.71 11.84
N ASN A 804 -15.53 34.00 11.45
CA ASN A 804 -16.46 34.45 10.42
C ASN A 804 -17.44 35.47 10.99
N TYR A 805 -18.18 36.19 10.13
CA TYR A 805 -19.20 37.16 10.56
C TYR A 805 -18.66 38.23 11.52
N VAL A 806 -17.57 38.92 11.15
CA VAL A 806 -17.11 40.13 11.85
C VAL A 806 -17.53 41.39 11.10
N GLN A 807 -17.57 42.51 11.82
CA GLN A 807 -17.88 43.84 11.31
C GLN A 807 -16.87 44.88 11.77
N ILE A 808 -16.78 45.97 11.00
CA ILE A 808 -15.80 47.03 11.19
C ILE A 808 -16.52 48.36 11.36
N GLU A 809 -16.12 49.13 12.36
CA GLU A 809 -16.70 50.45 12.61
C GLU A 809 -16.52 51.37 11.39
N GLY A 810 -17.64 51.91 10.88
CA GLY A 810 -17.65 52.80 9.72
C GLY A 810 -17.55 52.11 8.35
N GLN A 811 -17.46 50.77 8.30
CA GLN A 811 -17.45 50.00 7.05
C GLN A 811 -18.57 48.96 7.05
N GLU A 812 -19.55 49.18 6.16
CA GLU A 812 -20.66 48.26 5.92
C GLU A 812 -20.17 47.01 5.16
N GLY A 813 -20.54 45.83 5.64
CA GLY A 813 -20.18 44.52 5.06
C GLY A 813 -20.09 43.43 6.13
N VAL A 814 -20.07 42.17 5.70
CA VAL A 814 -19.82 40.99 6.55
C VAL A 814 -18.49 40.41 6.15
N PHE A 815 -17.58 40.25 7.11
CA PHE A 815 -16.19 39.87 6.85
C PHE A 815 -15.78 38.63 7.65
N SER A 816 -14.61 38.10 7.33
CA SER A 816 -13.91 37.10 8.14
C SER A 816 -12.58 37.65 8.65
N TYR A 817 -12.22 37.34 9.90
CA TYR A 817 -10.93 37.71 10.49
C TYR A 817 -10.09 36.47 10.73
N LEU A 818 -8.79 36.56 10.42
CA LEU A 818 -7.82 35.48 10.62
C LEU A 818 -6.97 35.81 11.85
N PRO A 819 -7.44 35.55 13.09
CA PRO A 819 -6.66 35.81 14.28
C PRO A 819 -5.39 34.97 14.31
N ASN A 820 -5.40 33.78 13.71
CA ASN A 820 -4.33 32.81 13.82
C ASN A 820 -4.06 32.09 12.49
N LEU A 821 -2.79 32.06 12.08
CA LEU A 821 -2.38 31.36 10.88
C LEU A 821 -0.94 30.82 11.05
N TYR A 822 -0.79 29.50 11.19
CA TYR A 822 0.51 28.84 11.27
C TYR A 822 0.89 28.17 9.96
N LEU A 823 2.17 28.18 9.61
CA LEU A 823 2.68 27.46 8.44
C LEU A 823 4.16 27.10 8.58
N ASN A 824 4.62 26.13 7.78
CA ASN A 824 6.02 25.69 7.73
C ASN A 824 6.81 26.28 6.53
N ASN A 825 6.30 27.33 5.87
CA ASN A 825 6.99 28.02 4.77
C ASN A 825 7.26 29.52 5.05
N ARG A 826 8.55 29.88 5.14
CA ARG A 826 9.00 31.23 5.50
C ARG A 826 8.65 32.30 4.46
N LEU A 827 8.69 31.98 3.18
CA LEU A 827 8.42 32.95 2.12
C LEU A 827 6.92 33.29 2.04
N ALA A 828 6.08 32.26 2.15
CA ALA A 828 4.63 32.41 2.27
C ALA A 828 4.24 33.22 3.52
N GLN A 829 4.96 33.02 4.63
CA GLN A 829 4.75 33.78 5.87
C GLN A 829 5.03 35.27 5.66
N LEU A 830 6.23 35.62 5.19
CA LEU A 830 6.65 37.01 5.00
C LEU A 830 5.71 37.74 4.03
N THR A 831 5.34 37.09 2.92
CA THR A 831 4.45 37.68 1.92
C THR A 831 3.05 37.93 2.49
N GLY A 832 2.48 36.96 3.21
CA GLY A 832 1.16 37.13 3.83
C GLY A 832 1.11 38.27 4.85
N VAL A 833 2.16 38.41 5.67
CA VAL A 833 2.25 39.47 6.69
C VAL A 833 2.35 40.86 6.08
N TRP A 834 3.24 41.05 5.10
CA TRP A 834 3.54 42.38 4.56
C TRP A 834 2.57 42.82 3.46
N CYS A 835 2.09 41.89 2.63
CA CYS A 835 1.19 42.22 1.53
C CYS A 835 -0.28 42.25 1.96
N TYR A 836 -0.69 41.38 2.87
CA TYR A 836 -2.10 41.19 3.23
C TYR A 836 -2.42 41.47 4.71
N GLY A 837 -1.43 41.79 5.54
CA GLY A 837 -1.66 42.03 6.97
C GLY A 837 -2.04 40.78 7.78
N TYR A 838 -1.89 39.57 7.22
CA TYR A 838 -2.23 38.33 7.92
C TYR A 838 -1.32 38.10 9.13
N ASN A 839 -1.86 37.49 10.19
CA ASN A 839 -1.10 37.07 11.35
C ASN A 839 -0.38 35.72 11.12
N LYS A 840 0.45 35.65 10.06
CA LYS A 840 1.18 34.42 9.72
C LYS A 840 2.38 34.20 10.66
N ARG A 841 2.42 33.04 11.30
CA ARG A 841 3.48 32.61 12.24
C ARG A 841 4.13 31.32 11.74
N MET A 842 5.44 31.18 11.93
CA MET A 842 6.10 29.89 11.66
C MET A 842 5.70 28.87 12.73
N GLY A 843 5.56 27.61 12.33
CA GLY A 843 5.31 26.49 13.25
C GLY A 843 5.88 25.18 12.74
N GLN A 844 5.77 24.14 13.57
CA GLN A 844 5.95 22.75 13.18
C GLN A 844 4.56 22.16 12.93
N LEU A 845 4.31 21.73 11.69
CA LEU A 845 3.02 21.23 11.26
C LEU A 845 3.21 19.86 10.62
N ASP A 846 2.26 18.98 10.86
CA ASP A 846 2.20 17.62 10.33
C ASP A 846 0.76 17.27 9.94
N MET A 847 0.59 16.51 8.86
CA MET A 847 -0.71 16.11 8.32
C MET A 847 -0.69 14.63 7.92
N GLY A 848 -1.54 13.83 8.55
CA GLY A 848 -1.84 12.43 8.17
C GLY A 848 -3.16 12.31 7.38
N HIS A 849 -3.59 11.09 7.06
CA HIS A 849 -4.87 10.91 6.33
C HIS A 849 -6.08 11.23 7.19
N ASN A 850 -5.94 11.17 8.52
CA ASN A 850 -7.00 11.42 9.50
C ASN A 850 -6.58 12.43 10.58
N SER A 851 -5.44 13.11 10.46
CA SER A 851 -4.93 13.95 11.55
C SER A 851 -4.17 15.16 11.05
N TYR A 852 -4.10 16.19 11.91
CA TYR A 852 -3.34 17.40 11.68
C TYR A 852 -2.79 17.93 13.01
N LYS A 853 -1.52 18.31 13.07
CA LYS A 853 -0.88 18.83 14.29
C LYS A 853 -0.28 20.20 14.04
N VAL A 854 -0.44 21.10 15.00
CA VAL A 854 0.14 22.44 14.98
C VAL A 854 0.91 22.70 16.27
N ALA A 855 2.20 22.96 16.14
CA ALA A 855 3.08 23.36 17.24
C ALA A 855 3.83 24.65 16.89
N GLY A 856 4.24 25.38 17.93
CA GLY A 856 5.10 26.56 17.78
C GLY A 856 6.49 26.19 17.24
N PRO A 857 7.32 27.18 16.87
CA PRO A 857 8.70 26.93 16.43
C PRO A 857 9.55 26.17 17.45
N ASP A 858 9.21 26.33 18.74
CA ASP A 858 9.79 25.69 19.92
C ASP A 858 9.30 24.25 20.14
N GLY A 859 8.41 23.74 19.30
CA GLY A 859 7.78 22.42 19.45
C GLY A 859 6.62 22.38 20.45
N THR A 860 6.27 23.50 21.07
CA THR A 860 5.13 23.57 22.01
C THR A 860 3.81 23.34 21.26
N PRO A 861 3.00 22.32 21.62
CA PRO A 861 1.71 22.05 20.98
C PRO A 861 0.74 23.24 21.12
N ILE A 862 0.02 23.56 20.04
CA ILE A 862 -0.97 24.66 20.01
C ILE A 862 -2.37 24.09 19.83
N TRP A 863 -2.59 23.36 18.75
CA TRP A 863 -3.81 22.60 18.52
C TRP A 863 -3.55 21.39 17.62
N SER A 864 -4.44 20.40 17.70
CA SER A 864 -4.42 19.22 16.83
C SER A 864 -5.83 18.81 16.44
N GLY A 865 -6.00 18.30 15.22
CA GLY A 865 -7.24 17.75 14.71
C GLY A 865 -7.15 16.25 14.45
N ARG A 866 -8.25 15.53 14.73
CA ARG A 866 -8.52 14.17 14.23
C ARG A 866 -9.78 14.19 13.37
N TYR A 867 -9.73 13.55 12.22
CA TYR A 867 -10.71 13.64 11.15
C TYR A 867 -11.09 12.24 10.65
N ASN A 868 -12.32 11.82 10.92
CA ASN A 868 -12.78 10.47 10.58
C ASN A 868 -13.67 10.50 9.34
N GLN A 869 -13.10 10.19 8.18
CA GLN A 869 -13.82 10.14 6.91
C GLN A 869 -14.55 8.81 6.71
N ARG A 870 -15.89 8.83 6.64
CA ARG A 870 -16.70 7.61 6.38
C ARG A 870 -17.24 7.51 4.97
N ASP A 871 -17.31 8.62 4.26
CA ASP A 871 -17.89 8.73 2.91
C ASP A 871 -16.83 8.86 1.82
N PHE A 872 -17.21 8.51 0.60
CA PHE A 872 -16.41 8.76 -0.59
C PHE A 872 -16.40 10.25 -0.95
N ALA A 873 -15.33 10.69 -1.60
CA ALA A 873 -15.25 12.04 -2.17
C ALA A 873 -16.29 12.22 -3.28
N ARG A 874 -16.97 13.37 -3.29
CA ARG A 874 -17.99 13.76 -4.28
C ARG A 874 -17.90 15.26 -4.55
N PRO A 875 -18.44 15.76 -5.68
CA PRO A 875 -18.58 17.20 -5.87
C PRO A 875 -19.29 17.87 -4.69
N LEU A 876 -18.78 19.01 -4.21
CA LEU A 876 -19.42 19.77 -3.12
C LEU A 876 -20.84 20.20 -3.48
N THR A 877 -21.10 20.42 -4.77
CA THR A 877 -22.42 20.77 -5.30
C THR A 877 -23.49 19.71 -5.05
N ASP A 878 -23.10 18.48 -4.71
CA ASP A 878 -24.04 17.40 -4.39
C ASP A 878 -24.61 17.53 -2.96
N PHE A 879 -24.05 18.41 -2.12
CA PHE A 879 -24.45 18.57 -0.72
C PHE A 879 -25.43 19.74 -0.54
N PRO A 880 -26.57 19.55 0.17
CA PRO A 880 -27.54 20.62 0.40
C PRO A 880 -26.98 21.85 1.12
N THR A 881 -25.93 21.67 1.94
CA THR A 881 -25.26 22.74 2.69
C THR A 881 -24.12 23.42 1.93
N ALA A 882 -23.92 23.14 0.64
CA ALA A 882 -22.87 23.78 -0.17
C ALA A 882 -22.93 25.31 -0.11
N GLY A 883 -24.14 25.89 -0.07
CA GLY A 883 -24.33 27.34 0.09
C GLY A 883 -23.83 27.87 1.44
N HIS A 884 -23.97 27.11 2.53
CA HIS A 884 -23.41 27.49 3.84
C HIS A 884 -21.88 27.41 3.86
N VAL A 885 -21.30 26.39 3.21
CA VAL A 885 -19.85 26.29 3.03
C VAL A 885 -19.33 27.51 2.28
N GLN A 886 -19.98 27.86 1.16
CA GLN A 886 -19.64 29.04 0.39
C GLN A 886 -19.73 30.32 1.23
N ALA A 887 -20.83 30.51 1.96
CA ALA A 887 -21.07 31.69 2.79
C ALA A 887 -20.08 31.86 3.96
N LEU A 888 -19.39 30.81 4.39
CA LEU A 888 -18.36 30.86 5.44
C LEU A 888 -16.94 30.90 4.86
N ALA A 889 -16.64 30.14 3.81
CA ALA A 889 -15.31 30.02 3.25
C ALA A 889 -14.93 31.20 2.33
N GLU A 890 -15.90 31.80 1.63
CA GLU A 890 -15.64 32.85 0.62
C GLU A 890 -15.97 34.28 1.13
N GLN A 891 -16.10 34.46 2.45
CA GLN A 891 -16.22 35.81 3.04
C GLN A 891 -14.97 36.63 2.77
N VAL A 892 -15.13 37.93 2.49
CA VAL A 892 -14.00 38.84 2.36
C VAL A 892 -13.24 38.86 3.69
N VAL A 893 -11.96 38.51 3.63
CA VAL A 893 -11.07 38.54 4.78
C VAL A 893 -10.64 39.98 5.04
N VAL A 894 -10.69 40.39 6.30
CA VAL A 894 -10.26 41.71 6.78
C VAL A 894 -9.10 41.57 7.76
N THR A 895 -8.10 42.44 7.63
CA THR A 895 -6.91 42.49 8.50
C THR A 895 -6.48 43.92 8.78
N GLN A 896 -5.55 44.11 9.72
CA GLN A 896 -4.88 45.40 9.91
C GLN A 896 -3.60 45.45 9.07
N SER A 897 -3.49 46.44 8.19
CA SER A 897 -2.29 46.62 7.37
C SER A 897 -1.09 47.03 8.22
N LYS A 898 0.12 46.60 7.83
CA LYS A 898 1.38 47.08 8.44
C LYS A 898 1.62 48.56 8.21
N PHE A 899 0.92 49.17 7.25
CA PHE A 899 0.99 50.61 6.95
C PHE A 899 -0.17 51.42 7.57
N GLY A 900 -1.00 50.78 8.40
CA GLY A 900 -2.17 51.39 9.04
C GLY A 900 -3.46 51.23 8.24
N GLY A 901 -4.60 51.19 8.95
CA GLY A 901 -5.93 51.00 8.35
C GLY A 901 -6.30 49.53 8.08
N TRP A 902 -7.53 49.33 7.62
CA TRP A 902 -8.09 48.02 7.29
C TRP A 902 -7.70 47.59 5.88
N GLN A 903 -7.28 46.34 5.75
CA GLN A 903 -6.97 45.70 4.48
C GLN A 903 -7.94 44.55 4.21
N TYR A 904 -8.38 44.43 2.97
CA TYR A 904 -9.43 43.51 2.53
C TYR A 904 -8.90 42.61 1.42
N SER A 905 -9.19 41.32 1.50
CA SER A 905 -8.78 40.32 0.52
C SER A 905 -9.86 39.26 0.32
N ALA A 906 -10.04 38.79 -0.91
CA ALA A 906 -11.03 37.78 -1.26
C ALA A 906 -10.35 36.48 -1.66
N PHE A 907 -10.74 35.38 -1.01
CA PHE A 907 -10.39 34.02 -1.41
C PHE A 907 -11.54 33.41 -2.20
N ASP A 908 -11.21 32.83 -3.36
CA ASP A 908 -12.09 31.99 -4.15
C ASP A 908 -11.53 30.57 -4.06
N PHE A 909 -12.27 29.66 -3.42
CA PHE A 909 -11.87 28.26 -3.28
C PHE A 909 -12.35 27.40 -4.44
N ASN A 910 -12.90 28.00 -5.50
CA ASN A 910 -13.45 27.33 -6.68
C ASN A 910 -14.40 26.18 -6.27
N LEU A 911 -15.28 26.47 -5.30
CA LEU A 911 -16.09 25.47 -4.60
C LEU A 911 -17.03 24.69 -5.53
N THR A 912 -17.36 25.24 -6.71
CA THR A 912 -18.19 24.58 -7.72
C THR A 912 -17.50 23.39 -8.40
N SER A 913 -16.16 23.33 -8.39
CA SER A 913 -15.39 22.18 -8.87
C SER A 913 -14.68 21.43 -7.73
N ALA A 914 -14.97 21.80 -6.48
CA ALA A 914 -14.35 21.16 -5.33
C ALA A 914 -14.94 19.76 -5.13
N TYR A 915 -14.08 18.81 -4.82
CA TYR A 915 -14.50 17.52 -4.27
C TYR A 915 -14.36 17.53 -2.77
N VAL A 916 -15.36 16.99 -2.07
CA VAL A 916 -15.37 16.89 -0.61
C VAL A 916 -15.78 15.50 -0.16
N ALA A 917 -15.30 15.12 1.01
CA ALA A 917 -15.76 13.92 1.73
C ALA A 917 -16.06 14.29 3.18
N GLY A 918 -17.26 13.95 3.66
CA GLY A 918 -17.64 14.22 5.05
C GLY A 918 -16.71 13.55 6.05
N VAL A 919 -16.28 14.32 7.06
CA VAL A 919 -15.43 13.82 8.15
C VAL A 919 -16.00 14.25 9.49
N HIS A 920 -15.95 13.37 10.49
CA HIS A 920 -16.17 13.79 11.86
C HIS A 920 -14.86 14.38 12.39
N ALA A 921 -14.89 15.65 12.78
CA ALA A 921 -13.70 16.38 13.23
C ALA A 921 -13.71 16.54 14.75
N GLU A 922 -12.58 16.22 15.38
CA GLU A 922 -12.29 16.52 16.77
C GLU A 922 -11.03 17.37 16.85
N ILE A 923 -11.19 18.61 17.30
CA ILE A 923 -10.08 19.54 17.49
C ILE A 923 -9.80 19.64 18.99
N ASP A 924 -8.53 19.51 19.36
CA ASP A 924 -8.05 19.78 20.71
C ASP A 924 -7.12 21.00 20.66
N VAL A 925 -7.51 22.08 21.32
CA VAL A 925 -6.73 23.32 21.44
C VAL A 925 -6.01 23.29 22.78
N GLN A 926 -4.70 23.03 22.74
CA GLN A 926 -3.88 22.94 23.94
C GLN A 926 -3.43 24.30 24.47
N ASP A 927 -3.16 25.27 23.58
CA ASP A 927 -2.73 26.63 23.94
C ASP A 927 -3.66 27.66 23.32
N GLY A 928 -4.67 28.07 24.09
CA GLY A 928 -5.69 29.03 23.63
C GLY A 928 -5.14 30.45 23.40
N GLU A 929 -4.09 30.84 24.11
CA GLU A 929 -3.44 32.15 23.88
C GLU A 929 -2.70 32.15 22.55
N ARG A 930 -1.95 31.09 22.24
CA ARG A 930 -1.25 30.96 20.95
C ARG A 930 -2.19 30.65 19.79
N ALA A 931 -3.33 30.01 20.04
CA ALA A 931 -4.36 29.74 19.02
C ALA A 931 -5.30 30.92 18.78
N ASP A 932 -5.32 31.91 19.68
CA ASP A 932 -6.25 33.05 19.67
C ASP A 932 -7.74 32.61 19.67
N ILE A 933 -8.03 31.49 20.34
CA ILE A 933 -9.37 30.93 20.61
C ILE A 933 -9.36 30.18 21.94
N PRO A 934 -10.51 29.91 22.60
CA PRO A 934 -10.54 29.15 23.85
C PRO A 934 -9.83 27.79 23.75
N ALA A 935 -9.04 27.47 24.77
CA ALA A 935 -8.48 26.12 24.92
C ALA A 935 -9.59 25.10 25.21
N GLY A 936 -9.38 23.87 24.77
CA GLY A 936 -10.31 22.76 24.96
C GLY A 936 -10.69 22.04 23.68
N ARG A 937 -11.65 21.13 23.81
CA ARG A 937 -12.08 20.23 22.73
C ARG A 937 -13.28 20.79 21.99
N MET A 938 -13.21 20.82 20.66
CA MET A 938 -14.31 21.15 19.76
C MET A 938 -14.60 19.96 18.84
N VAL A 939 -15.86 19.75 18.50
CA VAL A 939 -16.31 18.62 17.68
C VAL A 939 -17.24 19.13 16.60
N ALA A 940 -17.07 18.65 15.37
CA ALA A 940 -17.96 18.91 14.26
C ALA A 940 -18.34 17.60 13.54
N ASP A 941 -19.63 17.43 13.30
CA ASP A 941 -20.16 16.29 12.55
C ASP A 941 -19.85 16.41 11.05
N PRO A 942 -19.82 15.30 10.30
CA PRO A 942 -19.62 15.32 8.84
C PRO A 942 -20.65 16.19 8.11
N ILE A 943 -20.23 16.82 7.00
CA ILE A 943 -21.19 17.35 6.01
C ILE A 943 -22.04 16.20 5.45
N ARG A 944 -23.37 16.37 5.41
CA ARG A 944 -24.32 15.28 5.10
C ARG A 944 -25.03 15.50 3.77
N LEU A 945 -25.28 14.39 3.06
CA LEU A 945 -26.04 14.36 1.80
C LEU A 945 -27.55 14.46 2.00
N ASP A 946 -28.06 14.05 3.17
CA ASP A 946 -29.50 13.99 3.46
C ASP A 946 -30.09 15.34 3.92
N GLY A 947 -29.25 16.35 4.16
CA GLY A 947 -29.66 17.67 4.66
C GLY A 947 -30.15 17.67 6.12
N HIS A 948 -30.08 16.55 6.84
CA HIS A 948 -30.56 16.47 8.23
C HIS A 948 -29.53 17.04 9.21
N GLN A 949 -29.84 18.19 9.81
CA GLN A 949 -29.03 18.77 10.88
C GLN A 949 -29.28 18.04 12.21
N ALA A 950 -28.20 17.65 12.89
CA ALA A 950 -28.27 16.96 14.18
C ALA A 950 -28.79 17.87 15.31
N ASN A 951 -28.53 19.18 15.23
CA ASN A 951 -29.02 20.19 16.16
C ASN A 951 -29.75 21.29 15.39
N PRO A 952 -31.06 21.51 15.60
CA PRO A 952 -31.83 22.54 14.92
C PRO A 952 -31.39 23.97 15.24
N GLU A 953 -30.62 24.19 16.31
CA GLU A 953 -30.05 25.50 16.68
C GLU A 953 -28.64 25.75 16.12
N ASN A 954 -28.02 24.75 15.48
CA ASN A 954 -26.70 24.87 14.86
C ASN A 954 -26.77 24.53 13.37
N HIS A 955 -26.70 25.57 12.54
CA HIS A 955 -26.81 25.48 11.09
C HIS A 955 -25.46 25.44 10.35
N LEU A 956 -24.36 25.22 11.07
CA LEU A 956 -23.04 25.05 10.46
C LEU A 956 -23.00 23.84 9.51
N PRO A 957 -22.19 23.89 8.43
CA PRO A 957 -22.16 22.83 7.43
C PRO A 957 -21.46 21.53 7.88
N GLY A 958 -20.87 21.51 9.08
CA GLY A 958 -20.16 20.34 9.62
C GLY A 958 -18.66 20.36 9.32
N ALA A 959 -18.07 19.21 9.03
CA ALA A 959 -16.67 19.07 8.65
C ALA A 959 -16.49 18.13 7.46
N PHE A 960 -15.46 18.40 6.66
CA PHE A 960 -15.12 17.61 5.48
C PHE A 960 -13.64 17.76 5.10
N ARG A 961 -13.10 16.76 4.41
CA ARG A 961 -11.88 16.89 3.63
C ARG A 961 -12.24 17.49 2.27
N ILE A 962 -11.39 18.35 1.74
CA ILE A 962 -11.60 19.06 0.47
C ILE A 962 -10.37 18.97 -0.42
N TRP A 963 -10.63 18.78 -1.72
CA TRP A 963 -9.65 18.89 -2.80
C TRP A 963 -10.13 19.96 -3.77
N THR A 964 -9.38 21.05 -3.88
CA THR A 964 -9.77 22.16 -4.77
C THR A 964 -8.59 23.03 -5.19
N SER A 965 -8.79 23.83 -6.25
CA SER A 965 -7.92 24.94 -6.61
C SER A 965 -8.45 26.24 -6.01
N TRP A 966 -7.59 27.23 -5.77
CA TRP A 966 -8.01 28.51 -5.22
C TRP A 966 -7.30 29.71 -5.86
N THR A 967 -7.93 30.88 -5.75
CA THR A 967 -7.33 32.18 -6.03
C THR A 967 -7.52 33.18 -4.88
N LEU A 968 -6.60 34.12 -4.75
CA LEU A 968 -6.61 35.18 -3.74
C LEU A 968 -6.42 36.53 -4.43
N SER A 969 -7.27 37.50 -4.14
CA SER A 969 -7.21 38.83 -4.72
C SER A 969 -5.84 39.52 -4.60
N ASN A 970 -5.58 40.51 -5.45
CA ASN A 970 -4.42 41.38 -5.34
C ASN A 970 -4.43 42.18 -4.03
N PRO A 971 -3.30 42.31 -3.31
CA PRO A 971 -3.25 43.14 -2.09
C PRO A 971 -3.63 44.61 -2.31
N PHE A 972 -3.40 45.16 -3.51
CA PHE A 972 -3.74 46.55 -3.85
C PHE A 972 -5.23 46.76 -4.18
N ASP A 973 -6.00 45.68 -4.31
CA ASP A 973 -7.41 45.72 -4.67
C ASP A 973 -8.34 45.89 -3.45
N SER A 974 -7.75 46.02 -2.27
CA SER A 974 -8.44 46.15 -0.98
C SER A 974 -9.55 47.23 -0.99
N GLY A 975 -9.31 48.39 -1.58
CA GLY A 975 -10.30 49.47 -1.62
C GLY A 975 -11.53 49.15 -2.50
N ARG A 976 -11.36 48.36 -3.56
CA ARG A 976 -12.48 47.88 -4.39
C ARG A 976 -13.26 46.80 -3.65
N LEU A 977 -12.57 45.86 -3.01
CA LEU A 977 -13.20 44.78 -2.22
C LEU A 977 -14.04 45.33 -1.06
N ALA A 978 -13.56 46.35 -0.36
CA ALA A 978 -14.35 47.05 0.66
C ALA A 978 -15.65 47.62 0.09
N ARG A 979 -15.60 48.25 -1.09
CA ARG A 979 -16.80 48.78 -1.77
C ARG A 979 -17.73 47.67 -2.27
N LEU A 980 -17.18 46.55 -2.72
CA LEU A 980 -17.95 45.40 -3.18
C LEU A 980 -18.68 44.71 -2.03
N ALA A 981 -18.02 44.48 -0.90
CA ALA A 981 -18.65 43.93 0.30
C ALA A 981 -19.83 44.82 0.76
N LYS A 982 -19.65 46.14 0.73
CA LYS A 982 -20.71 47.13 1.00
C LYS A 982 -21.84 47.14 -0.05
N ALA A 983 -21.55 46.78 -1.29
CA ALA A 983 -22.58 46.69 -2.33
C ALA A 983 -23.36 45.37 -2.24
N GLN A 984 -22.68 44.27 -1.89
CA GLN A 984 -23.30 42.96 -1.66
C GLN A 984 -24.30 42.99 -0.51
N SER A 985 -24.01 43.74 0.57
CA SER A 985 -24.96 43.93 1.68
C SER A 985 -26.25 44.68 1.32
N ARG A 986 -26.34 45.21 0.08
CA ARG A 986 -27.50 45.96 -0.44
C ARG A 986 -28.26 45.20 -1.51
N LEU A 987 -27.74 44.04 -1.94
CA LEU A 987 -28.46 43.13 -2.82
C LEU A 987 -29.37 42.25 -1.95
N PRO A 988 -30.64 42.06 -2.34
CA PRO A 988 -31.62 41.32 -1.54
C PRO A 988 -31.31 39.83 -1.41
#